data_AF-A0A444UN12-F1
#
_entry.id   AF-A0A444UN12-F1
#
_cell.length_a   1.000
_cell.length_b   1.000
_cell.length_c   1.000
_cell.angle_alpha   90.00
_cell.angle_beta   90.00
_cell.angle_gamma   90.00
#
_symmetry.space_group_name_H-M   'P 1'
#
loop_
_entity.id
_entity.type
_entity.pdbx_description
1 polymer ?
#
loop_
_entity_poly.entity_id
_entity_poly.type
_entity_poly.pdbx_seq_one_letter_code
_entity_poly.pdbx_strand_id
1 'polypeptide(L)'
;MLSAQEEQAGVPLIACNSSGEEEQAGVPLIAFNSSAQEEQAGVEVDGQQCMLEILDTAGTEQFTAMRDLYMKNGQGFALVYSITAQSTFNDLQDLREQILRVKDTDDVPMILVGNKCDLEDERVVGKEQGQNLARQWNSCAFLESSAKSKINVNEFCTRVLVSGEMKAVYGTVTPLIKRHPDVSAILSTGGKSPRYSQTPARLGNLSTNLDDSDWTNTLYLSPQQSGLVDSSFTEDVTMSAVMLKEDDPGEAASFSMFPEFLQSYLRHSSSAIFDLIEEYETICEEQVGMLKKIVTRATPGQQKFSQTASMLWLLQQEMVTWRLLTSLYRDRIQSALEDDVMIDAAAPSESEKVIVENLFQRDSLVRQSQIVVDWLETIAKDEIGDFSDNIEFYAKSVHWENTLHTLKQRRTPSHAGFSRPLVTELDPDAPVRQKLPLADLDREDDIRMLKYLFTLIRAGMTEEAQRLCKRCGQAWRAATLEGWKLYHDPNISGGVELQPVEGNPHRCVWKTCCWRMAEDEQFNRYERAIYAALSGNLKQRVLEETTEHYHVIQKFIILGDLDGLMEEFSDWLSHGKPALPSHLLRFMTHLILFFRSLGMQTKEEVSVDILKTYIQVLVNKKHTDLIAFYVSHLPADMAIAQYSEFLECVTETDQRKHCLELAKEAGLDVAAVTKTVVENIRKRDADDFSHHDLALDSGTSEEDLRKIDVIDWLVFDPSQRAEALKQSNAIMRKFLGSKKHEAAKEVFAKIPEDSMREIYKQWEAQGMDIPLPAEDQNAIREHLCIRAYLEAHEAFNEWFKHMNSPPQKPTLSSQAKFTETVAHEMKEKEYEDAEVDPERSHQMTLLRRLCLPMMAFLLHSVLHSTEQHQECLRLADIVSSEQQKLYQVFSKEELRKFLRKLRESSLLLLDKDLDPLGYEIQS
;
A
#
# COMPACT_ATOMS: atom_id res chain seq x y z
N MET A 1 -1.70 -20.14 32.61
CA MET A 1 -2.66 -21.26 32.56
C MET A 1 -2.68 -21.71 31.10
N LEU A 2 -1.68 -22.50 30.67
CA LEU A 2 -1.68 -23.96 30.42
C LEU A 2 -2.66 -24.31 29.26
N SER A 3 -2.26 -24.80 28.08
CA SER A 3 -1.22 -25.81 27.78
C SER A 3 -0.87 -25.95 26.28
N ALA A 4 0.37 -26.43 26.03
CA ALA A 4 0.86 -27.26 24.91
C ALA A 4 1.23 -26.64 23.53
N GLN A 5 2.53 -26.53 23.25
CA GLN A 5 3.25 -27.26 22.17
C GLN A 5 4.77 -27.09 22.34
N GLU A 6 5.50 -28.22 22.29
CA GLU A 6 6.96 -28.32 22.42
C GLU A 6 7.69 -28.00 21.09
N GLU A 7 8.81 -27.29 21.25
CA GLU A 7 9.91 -26.95 20.33
C GLU A 7 10.47 -28.15 19.54
N GLN A 8 10.64 -28.04 18.22
CA GLN A 8 11.78 -27.47 17.47
C GLN A 8 13.11 -28.25 17.58
N ALA A 9 13.43 -28.98 16.51
CA ALA A 9 14.76 -29.05 15.90
C ALA A 9 14.62 -29.73 14.51
N GLY A 10 14.71 -28.98 13.41
CA GLY A 10 14.61 -29.55 12.06
C GLY A 10 15.08 -28.58 10.98
N VAL A 11 16.09 -29.01 10.24
CA VAL A 11 16.69 -28.45 9.01
C VAL A 11 15.62 -27.85 8.06
N PRO A 12 15.87 -26.70 7.39
CA PRO A 12 14.89 -26.05 6.53
C PRO A 12 14.45 -26.98 5.39
N LEU A 13 13.13 -27.11 5.24
CA LEU A 13 12.48 -27.80 4.14
C LEU A 13 12.48 -26.89 2.92
N ILE A 14 12.95 -27.40 1.79
CA ILE A 14 12.61 -26.85 0.47
C ILE A 14 11.13 -27.14 0.25
N ALA A 15 10.29 -26.12 0.42
CA ALA A 15 8.85 -26.24 0.37
C ALA A 15 8.35 -26.24 -1.09
N CYS A 16 8.38 -27.40 -1.76
CA CYS A 16 7.46 -27.61 -2.88
C CYS A 16 6.05 -27.83 -2.30
N ASN A 17 5.26 -26.76 -2.17
CA ASN A 17 3.83 -26.89 -1.88
C ASN A 17 3.16 -27.59 -3.06
N SER A 18 2.76 -28.86 -2.87
CA SER A 18 1.78 -29.51 -3.73
C SER A 18 0.48 -29.70 -2.94
N SER A 19 -0.30 -28.62 -2.81
CA SER A 19 -1.71 -28.72 -2.45
C SER A 19 -2.49 -29.08 -3.71
N GLY A 20 -2.80 -30.37 -3.85
CA GLY A 20 -4.11 -30.92 -4.23
C GLY A 20 -4.94 -30.39 -5.41
N GLU A 21 -4.48 -29.46 -6.23
CA GLU A 21 -5.23 -28.97 -7.40
C GLU A 21 -4.40 -29.14 -8.68
N GLU A 22 -5.05 -29.58 -9.75
CA GLU A 22 -4.47 -29.80 -11.06
C GLU A 22 -3.92 -28.49 -11.64
N GLU A 23 -2.64 -28.20 -11.43
CA GLU A 23 -1.97 -27.03 -11.99
C GLU A 23 -0.95 -27.36 -13.09
N GLN A 24 -0.80 -26.35 -13.94
CA GLN A 24 -0.25 -26.35 -15.29
C GLN A 24 1.19 -26.87 -15.39
N ALA A 25 1.51 -27.38 -16.59
CA ALA A 25 2.70 -28.13 -16.92
C ALA A 25 4.00 -27.30 -16.97
N GLY A 26 4.48 -26.83 -15.82
CA GLY A 26 5.81 -26.23 -15.66
C GLY A 26 6.84 -27.23 -15.13
N VAL A 27 8.10 -27.10 -15.58
CA VAL A 27 9.25 -27.78 -14.97
C VAL A 27 9.90 -26.82 -13.97
N PRO A 28 9.87 -27.11 -12.66
CA PRO A 28 10.53 -26.25 -11.68
C PRO A 28 12.05 -26.22 -11.91
N LEU A 29 12.60 -25.01 -12.00
CA LEU A 29 14.02 -24.73 -12.04
C LEU A 29 14.44 -24.25 -10.66
N ILE A 30 15.57 -24.75 -10.15
CA ILE A 30 16.17 -24.24 -8.92
C ILE A 30 17.52 -23.61 -9.26
N ALA A 31 17.71 -22.34 -8.95
CA ALA A 31 18.97 -21.62 -9.15
C ALA A 31 19.73 -21.45 -7.82
N PHE A 32 21.07 -21.52 -7.87
CA PHE A 32 21.95 -21.37 -6.71
C PHE A 32 22.88 -20.16 -6.85
N ASN A 33 23.00 -19.33 -5.81
CA ASN A 33 23.86 -18.14 -5.79
C ASN A 33 24.76 -18.09 -4.54
N SER A 34 25.85 -17.32 -4.63
CA SER A 34 26.82 -17.08 -3.54
C SER A 34 26.88 -15.60 -3.14
N SER A 35 25.79 -15.06 -2.61
CA SER A 35 25.75 -13.75 -1.95
C SER A 35 24.51 -13.64 -1.06
N ALA A 36 24.50 -12.70 -0.12
CA ALA A 36 23.55 -12.69 0.99
C ALA A 36 22.11 -12.27 0.62
N GLN A 37 21.17 -12.87 1.36
CA GLN A 37 19.71 -12.61 1.49
C GLN A 37 18.74 -13.32 0.52
N GLU A 38 18.52 -14.63 0.76
CA GLU A 38 17.23 -15.35 0.82
C GLU A 38 17.51 -16.83 1.22
N GLU A 39 16.50 -17.63 1.59
CA GLU A 39 16.56 -18.92 2.33
C GLU A 39 17.92 -19.65 2.39
N GLN A 40 18.55 -19.62 3.58
CA GLN A 40 19.89 -20.15 3.80
C GLN A 40 19.88 -21.64 4.17
N ALA A 41 20.46 -22.48 3.32
CA ALA A 41 20.85 -23.84 3.70
C ALA A 41 22.34 -23.87 4.08
N GLY A 42 22.65 -24.12 5.35
CA GLY A 42 24.01 -24.40 5.81
C GLY A 42 24.40 -25.83 5.43
N VAL A 43 25.34 -25.99 4.49
CA VAL A 43 25.80 -27.30 4.02
C VAL A 43 27.29 -27.45 4.29
N GLU A 44 27.69 -28.59 4.85
CA GLU A 44 29.10 -28.92 5.03
C GLU A 44 29.62 -29.65 3.79
N VAL A 45 30.56 -29.04 3.06
CA VAL A 45 31.22 -29.63 1.90
C VAL A 45 32.71 -29.72 2.19
N ASP A 46 33.30 -30.92 2.08
CA ASP A 46 34.72 -31.17 2.33
C ASP A 46 35.25 -30.65 3.70
N GLY A 47 34.38 -30.61 4.73
CA GLY A 47 34.71 -30.13 6.07
C GLY A 47 34.69 -28.61 6.25
N GLN A 48 34.19 -27.86 5.25
CA GLN A 48 33.92 -26.42 5.33
C GLN A 48 32.42 -26.16 5.33
N GLN A 49 31.97 -25.25 6.21
CA GLN A 49 30.59 -24.78 6.19
C GLN A 49 30.41 -23.76 5.06
N CYS A 50 29.54 -24.10 4.11
CA CYS A 50 29.12 -23.24 3.01
C CYS A 50 27.66 -22.82 3.22
N MET A 51 27.32 -21.60 2.81
CA MET A 51 25.96 -21.07 2.82
C MET A 51 25.45 -21.03 1.39
N LEU A 52 24.33 -21.70 1.13
CA LEU A 52 23.66 -21.73 -0.17
C LEU A 52 22.42 -20.85 -0.13
N GLU A 53 22.24 -20.05 -1.19
CA GLU A 53 20.99 -19.40 -1.55
C GLU A 53 20.28 -20.29 -2.60
N ILE A 54 19.01 -20.62 -2.37
CA ILE A 54 18.22 -21.50 -3.21
C ILE A 54 16.98 -20.73 -3.69
N LEU A 55 16.85 -20.51 -5.00
CA LEU A 55 15.64 -19.91 -5.59
C LEU A 55 14.80 -20.99 -6.28
N ASP A 56 13.54 -21.18 -5.85
CA ASP A 56 12.53 -21.97 -6.55
C ASP A 56 11.76 -21.10 -7.55
N THR A 57 11.63 -21.55 -8.80
CA THR A 57 10.93 -20.80 -9.85
C THR A 57 9.53 -21.35 -10.17
N ALA A 58 8.99 -22.30 -9.40
CA ALA A 58 7.65 -22.84 -9.63
C ALA A 58 6.58 -21.71 -9.67
N GLY A 59 5.70 -21.72 -10.68
CA GLY A 59 4.62 -20.72 -10.85
C GLY A 59 5.05 -19.40 -11.50
N THR A 60 6.35 -19.20 -11.81
CA THR A 60 6.84 -18.01 -12.52
C THR A 60 6.89 -18.15 -14.05
N GLU A 61 6.42 -19.27 -14.60
CA GLU A 61 6.42 -19.55 -16.05
C GLU A 61 5.61 -18.55 -16.91
N GLN A 62 4.72 -17.77 -16.29
CA GLN A 62 3.94 -16.72 -16.96
C GLN A 62 4.73 -15.42 -17.18
N PHE A 63 5.89 -15.25 -16.50
CA PHE A 63 6.70 -14.03 -16.53
C PHE A 63 8.11 -14.28 -17.08
N THR A 64 8.24 -14.32 -18.41
CA THR A 64 9.50 -14.60 -19.13
C THR A 64 10.69 -13.77 -18.64
N ALA A 65 10.47 -12.50 -18.27
CA ALA A 65 11.53 -11.59 -17.82
C ALA A 65 12.18 -12.00 -16.48
N MET A 66 11.38 -12.52 -15.53
CA MET A 66 11.92 -13.00 -14.24
C MET A 66 12.70 -14.30 -14.41
N ARG A 67 12.19 -15.20 -15.25
CA ARG A 67 12.87 -16.46 -15.57
C ARG A 67 14.25 -16.23 -16.21
N ASP A 68 14.35 -15.30 -17.16
CA ASP A 68 15.61 -14.97 -17.81
C ASP A 68 16.61 -14.32 -16.83
N LEU A 69 16.14 -13.54 -15.85
CA LEU A 69 16.97 -12.96 -14.79
C LEU A 69 17.56 -14.06 -13.88
N TYR A 70 16.77 -15.04 -13.48
CA TYR A 70 17.26 -16.17 -12.67
C TYR A 70 18.25 -17.05 -13.42
N MET A 71 18.01 -17.32 -14.71
CA MET A 71 18.97 -18.01 -15.56
C MET A 71 20.25 -17.19 -15.77
N LYS A 72 20.16 -15.86 -15.83
CA LYS A 72 21.33 -14.98 -15.98
C LYS A 72 22.18 -14.93 -14.71
N ASN A 73 21.57 -14.86 -13.53
CA ASN A 73 22.29 -14.69 -12.27
C ASN A 73 22.71 -16.03 -11.62
N GLY A 74 21.95 -17.11 -11.82
CA GLY A 74 22.17 -18.42 -11.18
C GLY A 74 23.56 -19.02 -11.46
N GLN A 75 24.35 -19.33 -10.45
CA GLN A 75 25.69 -19.91 -10.61
C GLN A 75 25.68 -21.43 -10.85
N GLY A 76 24.59 -22.10 -10.47
CA GLY A 76 24.31 -23.51 -10.77
C GLY A 76 22.82 -23.79 -10.79
N PHE A 77 22.39 -24.89 -11.41
CA PHE A 77 20.98 -25.19 -11.63
C PHE A 77 20.59 -26.63 -11.26
N ALA A 78 19.43 -26.81 -10.64
CA ALA A 78 18.77 -28.11 -10.58
C ALA A 78 17.51 -28.11 -11.45
N LEU A 79 17.45 -29.05 -12.40
CA LEU A 79 16.30 -29.26 -13.25
C LEU A 79 15.46 -30.39 -12.65
N VAL A 80 14.23 -30.09 -12.24
CA VAL A 80 13.39 -31.00 -11.47
C VAL A 80 12.17 -31.41 -12.28
N TYR A 81 11.97 -32.71 -12.49
CA TYR A 81 10.77 -33.25 -13.16
C TYR A 81 9.99 -34.19 -12.24
N SER A 82 8.70 -34.42 -12.52
CA SER A 82 7.88 -35.37 -11.76
C SER A 82 7.96 -36.78 -12.36
N ILE A 83 8.25 -37.80 -11.55
CA ILE A 83 8.28 -39.20 -12.06
C ILE A 83 6.90 -39.71 -12.49
N THR A 84 5.82 -39.04 -12.06
CA THR A 84 4.43 -39.37 -12.39
C THR A 84 3.89 -38.61 -13.60
N ALA A 85 4.66 -37.69 -14.21
CA ALA A 85 4.22 -36.90 -15.36
C ALA A 85 5.28 -36.86 -16.48
N GLN A 86 5.03 -37.61 -17.56
CA GLN A 86 5.95 -37.72 -18.71
C GLN A 86 6.16 -36.37 -19.44
N SER A 87 5.16 -35.49 -19.45
CA SER A 87 5.26 -34.14 -20.04
C SER A 87 6.42 -33.35 -19.43
N THR A 88 6.48 -33.30 -18.09
CA THR A 88 7.53 -32.58 -17.35
C THR A 88 8.95 -33.09 -17.64
N PHE A 89 9.09 -34.36 -18.05
CA PHE A 89 10.38 -34.91 -18.47
C PHE A 89 10.77 -34.47 -19.89
N ASN A 90 9.80 -34.27 -20.78
CA ASN A 90 10.07 -33.87 -22.15
C ASN A 90 10.52 -32.39 -22.23
N ASP A 91 9.97 -31.54 -21.36
CA ASP A 91 10.23 -30.10 -21.31
C ASP A 91 11.64 -29.74 -20.80
N LEU A 92 12.33 -30.69 -20.15
CA LEU A 92 13.68 -30.54 -19.61
C LEU A 92 14.73 -30.11 -20.65
N GLN A 93 14.60 -30.61 -21.88
CA GLN A 93 15.55 -30.34 -22.95
C GLN A 93 15.47 -28.87 -23.40
N ASP A 94 14.26 -28.35 -23.57
CA ASP A 94 14.03 -26.96 -23.97
C ASP A 94 14.51 -25.99 -22.88
N LEU A 95 14.27 -26.34 -21.60
CA LEU A 95 14.72 -25.56 -20.46
C LEU A 95 16.25 -25.50 -20.37
N ARG A 96 16.93 -26.63 -20.57
CA ARG A 96 18.40 -26.66 -20.63
C ARG A 96 18.96 -25.78 -21.74
N GLU A 97 18.38 -25.85 -22.94
CA GLU A 97 18.81 -25.02 -24.08
C GLU A 97 18.59 -23.52 -23.83
N GLN A 98 17.57 -23.15 -23.05
CA GLN A 98 17.39 -21.76 -22.62
C GLN A 98 18.49 -21.32 -21.64
N ILE A 99 18.82 -22.14 -20.64
CA ILE A 99 19.89 -21.83 -19.67
C ILE A 99 21.23 -21.62 -20.38
N LEU A 100 21.61 -22.55 -21.28
CA LEU A 100 22.86 -22.44 -22.03
C LEU A 100 22.90 -21.19 -22.92
N ARG A 101 21.77 -20.81 -23.53
CA ARG A 101 21.65 -19.58 -24.33
C ARG A 101 21.78 -18.31 -23.49
N VAL A 102 21.16 -18.26 -22.31
CA VAL A 102 21.21 -17.08 -21.43
C VAL A 102 22.60 -16.93 -20.79
N LYS A 103 23.26 -18.05 -20.46
CA LYS A 103 24.61 -18.07 -19.88
C LYS A 103 25.74 -17.84 -20.88
N ASP A 104 25.46 -17.91 -22.18
CA ASP A 104 26.44 -17.80 -23.26
C ASP A 104 27.66 -18.73 -23.07
N THR A 105 27.41 -19.94 -22.54
CA THR A 105 28.43 -20.98 -22.33
C THR A 105 27.79 -22.37 -22.31
N ASP A 106 28.53 -23.37 -22.83
CA ASP A 106 28.14 -24.78 -22.82
C ASP A 106 28.49 -25.50 -21.50
N ASP A 107 29.27 -24.86 -20.63
CA ASP A 107 29.77 -25.41 -19.36
C ASP A 107 29.11 -24.71 -18.16
N VAL A 108 27.87 -25.11 -17.88
CA VAL A 108 27.08 -24.61 -16.75
C VAL A 108 26.87 -25.75 -15.75
N PRO A 109 27.17 -25.56 -14.45
CA PRO A 109 26.93 -26.59 -13.43
C PRO A 109 25.43 -26.91 -13.30
N MET A 110 25.06 -28.16 -13.55
CA MET A 110 23.67 -28.61 -13.47
C MET A 110 23.53 -29.97 -12.77
N ILE A 111 22.37 -30.19 -12.15
CA ILE A 111 21.91 -31.51 -11.67
C ILE A 111 20.51 -31.82 -12.19
N LEU A 112 20.26 -33.08 -12.52
CA LEU A 112 18.94 -33.57 -12.90
C LEU A 112 18.27 -34.30 -11.73
N VAL A 113 17.03 -33.93 -11.40
CA VAL A 113 16.30 -34.46 -10.24
C VAL A 113 14.92 -34.99 -10.64
N GLY A 114 14.67 -36.27 -10.38
CA GLY A 114 13.34 -36.88 -10.49
C GLY A 114 12.59 -36.81 -9.16
N ASN A 115 11.61 -35.92 -9.03
CA ASN A 115 10.83 -35.72 -7.81
C ASN A 115 9.61 -36.66 -7.72
N LYS A 116 9.06 -36.82 -6.51
CA LYS A 116 7.95 -37.73 -6.14
C LYS A 116 8.30 -39.21 -6.17
N CYS A 117 9.54 -39.56 -5.81
CA CYS A 117 9.99 -40.97 -5.79
C CYS A 117 9.25 -41.87 -4.76
N ASP A 118 8.43 -41.28 -3.90
CA ASP A 118 7.50 -41.98 -3.01
C ASP A 118 6.27 -42.55 -3.74
N LEU A 119 5.96 -42.08 -4.95
CA LEU A 119 4.82 -42.54 -5.77
C LEU A 119 5.25 -43.56 -6.84
N GLU A 120 5.88 -44.65 -6.40
CA GLU A 120 6.40 -45.68 -7.31
C GLU A 120 5.29 -46.38 -8.12
N ASP A 121 4.11 -46.54 -7.53
CA ASP A 121 2.94 -47.18 -8.16
C ASP A 121 2.33 -46.34 -9.30
N GLU A 122 2.59 -45.03 -9.30
CA GLU A 122 2.10 -44.07 -10.31
C GLU A 122 3.22 -43.64 -11.29
N ARG A 123 4.36 -44.32 -11.26
CA ARG A 123 5.53 -43.97 -12.07
C ARG A 123 5.25 -44.14 -13.56
N VAL A 124 5.48 -43.07 -14.31
CA VAL A 124 5.46 -43.09 -15.78
C VAL A 124 6.86 -42.86 -16.38
N VAL A 125 7.76 -42.19 -15.66
CA VAL A 125 9.17 -41.99 -16.06
C VAL A 125 10.08 -42.96 -15.30
N GLY A 126 10.70 -43.88 -16.03
CA GLY A 126 11.63 -44.87 -15.45
C GLY A 126 12.94 -44.23 -14.99
N LYS A 127 13.51 -44.73 -13.88
CA LYS A 127 14.80 -44.25 -13.34
C LYS A 127 15.95 -44.31 -14.35
N GLU A 128 15.98 -45.34 -15.19
CA GLU A 128 16.97 -45.47 -16.27
C GLU A 128 16.85 -44.36 -17.32
N GLN A 129 15.65 -43.83 -17.55
CA GLN A 129 15.44 -42.73 -18.52
C GLN A 129 16.10 -41.44 -18.02
N GLY A 130 15.89 -41.07 -16.75
CA GLY A 130 16.56 -39.94 -16.12
C GLY A 130 18.09 -40.10 -16.09
N GLN A 131 18.58 -41.30 -15.76
CA GLN A 131 20.02 -41.59 -15.80
C GLN A 131 20.62 -41.48 -17.21
N ASN A 132 19.91 -41.97 -18.23
CA ASN A 132 20.37 -41.89 -19.61
C ASN A 132 20.37 -40.44 -20.13
N LEU A 133 19.37 -39.63 -19.76
CA LEU A 133 19.34 -38.20 -20.10
C LEU A 133 20.50 -37.44 -19.45
N ALA A 134 20.77 -37.68 -18.16
CA ALA A 134 21.90 -37.06 -17.47
C ALA A 134 23.27 -37.45 -18.09
N ARG A 135 23.42 -38.70 -18.57
CA ARG A 135 24.61 -39.13 -19.32
C ARG A 135 24.78 -38.40 -20.65
N GLN A 136 23.68 -38.07 -21.34
CA GLN A 136 23.73 -37.30 -22.59
C GLN A 136 24.16 -35.85 -22.36
N TRP A 137 23.85 -35.27 -21.20
CA TRP A 137 24.22 -33.91 -20.82
C TRP A 137 25.59 -33.85 -20.15
N ASN A 138 26.65 -34.28 -20.86
CA ASN A 138 28.04 -34.27 -20.38
C ASN A 138 28.25 -34.98 -19.02
N SER A 139 27.51 -36.06 -18.74
CA SER A 139 27.54 -36.77 -17.45
C SER A 139 27.16 -35.88 -16.25
N CYS A 140 26.13 -35.06 -16.43
CA CYS A 140 25.42 -34.34 -15.37
C CYS A 140 25.02 -35.29 -14.22
N ALA A 141 25.03 -34.80 -12.99
CA ALA A 141 24.63 -35.59 -11.83
C ALA A 141 23.11 -35.90 -11.87
N PHE A 142 22.72 -37.09 -11.43
CA PHE A 142 21.31 -37.52 -11.36
C PHE A 142 20.96 -38.09 -9.99
N LEU A 143 19.75 -37.76 -9.51
CA LEU A 143 19.13 -38.39 -8.34
C LEU A 143 17.60 -38.36 -8.42
N GLU A 144 16.96 -39.17 -7.59
CA GLU A 144 15.52 -39.10 -7.35
C GLU A 144 15.25 -38.66 -5.92
N SER A 145 14.27 -37.78 -5.73
CA SER A 145 13.92 -37.18 -4.45
C SER A 145 12.42 -37.28 -4.17
N SER A 146 12.06 -37.13 -2.90
CA SER A 146 10.67 -36.94 -2.46
C SER A 146 10.63 -35.76 -1.49
N ALA A 147 10.04 -34.65 -1.93
CA ALA A 147 9.81 -33.50 -1.04
C ALA A 147 8.90 -33.88 0.14
N LYS A 148 7.82 -34.64 -0.13
CA LYS A 148 6.85 -35.11 0.88
C LYS A 148 7.49 -36.00 1.95
N SER A 149 8.31 -36.96 1.53
CA SER A 149 8.96 -37.92 2.43
C SER A 149 10.35 -37.48 2.88
N LYS A 150 10.79 -36.28 2.48
CA LYS A 150 12.12 -35.69 2.75
C LYS A 150 13.29 -36.59 2.32
N ILE A 151 13.14 -37.33 1.21
CA ILE A 151 14.15 -38.25 0.68
C ILE A 151 15.07 -37.50 -0.28
N ASN A 152 16.38 -37.59 -0.08
CA ASN A 152 17.44 -37.02 -0.93
C ASN A 152 17.37 -35.51 -1.18
N VAL A 153 16.61 -34.76 -0.37
CA VAL A 153 16.48 -33.29 -0.49
C VAL A 153 17.80 -32.59 -0.19
N ASN A 154 18.48 -32.93 0.91
CA ASN A 154 19.79 -32.34 1.22
C ASN A 154 20.92 -32.81 0.28
N GLU A 155 20.79 -34.02 -0.26
CA GLU A 155 21.83 -34.64 -1.08
C GLU A 155 21.93 -33.97 -2.46
N PHE A 156 20.83 -33.48 -3.05
CA PHE A 156 20.92 -32.76 -4.32
C PHE A 156 21.55 -31.39 -4.18
N CYS A 157 21.22 -30.62 -3.14
CA CYS A 157 21.87 -29.34 -2.84
C CYS A 157 23.39 -29.50 -2.66
N THR A 158 23.79 -30.56 -1.94
CA THR A 158 25.21 -30.87 -1.73
C THR A 158 25.90 -31.28 -3.03
N ARG A 159 25.21 -32.03 -3.92
CA ARG A 159 25.80 -32.49 -5.18
C ARG A 159 25.96 -31.39 -6.23
N VAL A 160 25.11 -30.37 -6.25
CA VAL A 160 25.29 -29.19 -7.11
C VAL A 160 26.58 -28.46 -6.75
N LEU A 161 26.87 -28.30 -5.46
CA LEU A 161 28.13 -27.69 -4.98
C LEU A 161 29.39 -28.47 -5.38
N VAL A 162 29.26 -29.77 -5.58
CA VAL A 162 30.39 -30.67 -5.87
C VAL A 162 30.56 -30.93 -7.37
N SER A 163 29.51 -30.72 -8.19
CA SER A 163 29.57 -30.88 -9.64
C SER A 163 30.23 -29.66 -10.31
N GLY A 164 31.23 -29.91 -11.17
CA GLY A 164 31.71 -28.98 -12.21
C GLY A 164 32.12 -27.57 -11.77
N GLU A 165 33.42 -27.32 -11.66
CA GLU A 165 34.07 -25.99 -11.65
C GLU A 165 33.74 -24.95 -10.54
N MET A 166 32.85 -25.18 -9.57
CA MET A 166 32.78 -24.28 -8.40
C MET A 166 34.07 -24.26 -7.56
N LYS A 167 34.96 -25.27 -7.69
CA LYS A 167 36.28 -25.29 -7.01
C LYS A 167 37.22 -24.15 -7.43
N ALA A 168 37.05 -23.54 -8.60
CA ALA A 168 37.94 -22.47 -9.07
C ALA A 168 37.67 -21.13 -8.35
N VAL A 169 36.44 -20.89 -7.89
CA VAL A 169 36.04 -19.66 -7.19
C VAL A 169 36.48 -19.67 -5.72
N TYR A 170 36.55 -20.85 -5.08
CA TYR A 170 36.94 -20.97 -3.66
C TYR A 170 38.46 -20.98 -3.40
N GLY A 171 39.30 -21.06 -4.43
CA GLY A 171 40.76 -21.24 -4.30
C GLY A 171 41.56 -20.05 -3.76
N THR A 172 40.96 -18.86 -3.63
CA THR A 172 41.67 -17.63 -3.20
C THR A 172 40.88 -16.86 -2.14
N VAL A 173 40.67 -17.45 -0.97
CA VAL A 173 40.29 -16.69 0.24
C VAL A 173 41.34 -16.86 1.31
N THR A 174 42.20 -15.86 1.43
CA THR A 174 43.12 -15.66 2.56
C THR A 174 42.30 -15.45 3.84
N PRO A 175 42.65 -16.05 4.99
CA PRO A 175 41.84 -15.92 6.20
C PRO A 175 41.95 -14.51 6.79
N LEU A 176 40.91 -13.69 6.61
CA LEU A 176 40.71 -12.44 7.34
C LEU A 176 40.10 -12.75 8.71
N ILE A 177 40.96 -12.80 9.73
CA ILE A 177 40.57 -12.75 11.14
C ILE A 177 39.93 -11.37 11.40
N LYS A 178 38.59 -11.29 11.38
CA LYS A 178 37.83 -10.15 11.91
C LYS A 178 37.91 -10.17 13.44
N ARG A 179 38.70 -9.26 14.02
CA ARG A 179 38.58 -8.89 15.44
C ARG A 179 37.42 -7.91 15.59
N HIS A 180 36.37 -8.33 16.27
CA HIS A 180 35.42 -7.40 16.90
C HIS A 180 36.12 -6.66 18.06
N PRO A 181 36.05 -5.33 18.16
CA PRO A 181 36.18 -4.66 19.43
C PRO A 181 34.83 -4.73 20.16
N ASP A 182 34.87 -5.46 21.27
CA ASP A 182 33.83 -5.68 22.25
C ASP A 182 33.51 -4.36 22.99
N VAL A 183 32.31 -3.80 22.80
CA VAL A 183 31.82 -2.62 23.53
C VAL A 183 31.07 -3.08 24.77
N SER A 184 31.80 -3.69 25.71
CA SER A 184 31.22 -4.16 26.98
C SER A 184 32.20 -4.00 28.14
N ALA A 185 32.79 -2.81 28.31
CA ALA A 185 33.65 -2.56 29.49
C ALA A 185 33.84 -1.08 29.87
N ILE A 186 32.79 -0.26 30.04
CA ILE A 186 32.89 0.95 30.89
C ILE A 186 31.55 1.20 31.62
N LEU A 187 31.18 0.30 32.53
CA LEU A 187 30.25 0.63 33.61
C LEU A 187 30.80 0.15 34.96
N SER A 188 30.84 1.10 35.88
CA SER A 188 31.13 1.03 37.33
C SER A 188 32.61 1.09 37.77
N THR A 189 32.95 2.19 38.45
CA THR A 189 33.27 2.18 39.89
C THR A 189 32.85 3.51 40.51
N GLY A 190 32.04 3.45 41.57
CA GLY A 190 31.47 4.61 42.23
C GLY A 190 32.39 5.30 43.24
N GLY A 191 32.03 6.54 43.56
CA GLY A 191 32.48 7.31 44.73
C GLY A 191 31.31 8.12 45.27
N LYS A 192 31.07 8.00 46.58
CA LYS A 192 29.86 8.37 47.33
C LYS A 192 29.82 9.84 47.78
N SER A 193 28.64 10.48 47.63
CA SER A 193 27.89 11.34 48.60
C SER A 193 28.47 12.73 49.01
N PRO A 194 27.67 13.71 49.54
CA PRO A 194 26.31 13.58 50.11
C PRO A 194 25.26 14.66 49.73
N ARG A 195 24.02 14.34 50.14
CA ARG A 195 22.83 15.21 50.24
C ARG A 195 23.08 16.44 51.13
N TYR A 196 22.45 17.57 50.81
CA TYR A 196 21.88 18.48 51.80
C TYR A 196 20.65 19.20 51.23
N SER A 197 19.60 19.24 52.06
CA SER A 197 18.35 19.99 51.92
C SER A 197 18.44 21.37 52.59
N GLN A 198 17.56 22.28 52.13
CA GLN A 198 17.02 23.51 52.75
C GLN A 198 17.46 24.86 52.14
N THR A 199 16.43 25.57 51.62
CA THR A 199 16.30 26.99 51.27
C THR A 199 16.53 27.91 52.48
N PRO A 200 16.89 29.23 52.33
CA PRO A 200 15.93 30.26 51.87
C PRO A 200 16.49 31.52 51.15
N ALA A 201 15.57 32.22 50.47
CA ALA A 201 15.43 33.69 50.31
C ALA A 201 16.56 34.59 49.74
N ARG A 202 16.22 35.19 48.59
CA ARG A 202 16.45 36.59 48.10
C ARG A 202 17.54 37.45 48.76
N LEU A 203 18.51 37.89 47.94
CA LEU A 203 18.89 39.31 47.75
C LEU A 203 19.75 39.43 46.47
N GLY A 204 19.47 40.46 45.66
CA GLY A 204 19.73 40.47 44.22
C GLY A 204 21.15 40.77 43.75
N ASN A 205 21.39 40.39 42.49
CA ASN A 205 22.11 41.21 41.50
C ASN A 205 21.82 40.68 40.09
N LEU A 206 21.53 41.59 39.17
CA LEU A 206 21.25 41.32 37.75
C LEU A 206 22.45 40.64 37.08
N SER A 207 22.24 39.43 36.57
CA SER A 207 23.03 38.83 35.49
C SER A 207 22.04 38.26 34.48
N THR A 208 22.04 38.85 33.28
CA THR A 208 21.24 38.44 32.12
C THR A 208 21.76 37.12 31.58
N ASN A 209 21.20 36.01 32.07
CA ASN A 209 21.24 34.73 31.35
C ASN A 209 20.05 34.76 30.36
N LEU A 210 20.35 34.84 29.07
CA LEU A 210 19.40 34.53 28.00
C LEU A 210 19.54 33.03 27.74
N ASP A 211 18.50 32.30 28.16
CA ASP A 211 18.24 30.91 27.84
C ASP A 211 17.77 30.86 26.38
N ASP A 212 18.57 30.30 25.47
CA ASP A 212 18.39 30.35 24.00
C ASP A 212 17.90 28.97 23.47
N SER A 213 16.87 28.39 24.10
CA SER A 213 16.21 27.18 23.61
C SER A 213 15.13 27.44 22.53
N ASP A 214 14.93 28.69 22.10
CA ASP A 214 13.92 29.09 21.10
C ASP A 214 14.58 29.71 19.85
N TRP A 215 15.15 28.88 18.97
CA TRP A 215 15.70 29.37 17.69
C TRP A 215 14.64 29.55 16.58
N THR A 216 13.45 28.96 16.75
CA THR A 216 12.34 29.04 15.79
C THR A 216 11.55 30.35 15.90
N ASN A 217 11.50 30.99 17.08
CA ASN A 217 10.68 32.19 17.29
C ASN A 217 11.36 33.52 16.88
N THR A 218 12.68 33.57 16.69
CA THR A 218 13.39 34.83 16.43
C THR A 218 13.46 35.23 14.94
N LEU A 219 12.94 34.42 14.03
CA LEU A 219 13.00 34.68 12.57
C LEU A 219 11.79 35.43 12.01
N TYR A 220 10.78 35.74 12.83
CA TYR A 220 9.65 36.60 12.46
C TYR A 220 9.90 38.07 12.86
N LEU A 221 10.91 38.70 12.27
CA LEU A 221 11.05 40.16 12.28
C LEU A 221 10.56 40.69 10.92
N SER A 222 9.49 41.48 10.95
CA SER A 222 8.87 42.09 9.77
C SER A 222 9.83 43.02 9.03
N PRO A 223 9.91 42.98 7.69
CA PRO A 223 10.50 44.08 6.92
C PRO A 223 9.50 45.24 6.83
N GLN A 224 9.92 46.44 7.20
CA GLN A 224 9.20 47.66 6.83
C GLN A 224 9.32 47.87 5.31
N GLN A 225 8.18 48.19 4.70
CA GLN A 225 7.94 48.37 3.27
C GLN A 225 9.01 49.18 2.53
N SER A 226 9.42 48.68 1.35
CA SER A 226 9.60 49.53 0.17
C SER A 226 9.15 48.73 -1.05
N GLY A 227 8.18 49.27 -1.79
CA GLY A 227 7.45 48.54 -2.83
C GLY A 227 8.11 48.60 -4.19
N LEU A 228 7.94 47.53 -4.95
CA LEU A 228 7.77 47.47 -6.40
C LEU A 228 7.08 46.13 -6.70
N VAL A 229 5.90 46.20 -7.31
CA VAL A 229 5.00 45.05 -7.56
C VAL A 229 5.41 44.42 -8.88
N ASP A 230 5.78 43.14 -8.84
CA ASP A 230 6.02 42.32 -10.05
C ASP A 230 4.71 41.68 -10.53
N SER A 231 4.53 41.64 -11.85
CA SER A 231 3.23 41.50 -12.53
C SER A 231 2.84 40.05 -12.89
N SER A 232 3.03 39.08 -11.98
CA SER A 232 2.51 37.70 -12.12
C SER A 232 1.30 37.39 -11.20
N PHE A 233 0.71 38.42 -10.60
CA PHE A 233 -0.08 38.34 -9.36
C PHE A 233 -1.56 37.88 -9.47
N THR A 234 -2.07 37.45 -10.62
CA THR A 234 -3.54 37.30 -10.79
C THR A 234 -4.08 35.88 -10.64
N GLU A 235 -3.29 34.82 -10.86
CA GLU A 235 -3.77 33.43 -10.69
C GLU A 235 -3.61 32.93 -9.24
N ASP A 236 -2.45 33.20 -8.62
CA ASP A 236 -2.10 32.80 -7.23
C ASP A 236 -3.04 33.33 -6.14
N VAL A 237 -3.69 34.47 -6.38
CA VAL A 237 -4.61 35.09 -5.42
C VAL A 237 -5.90 34.28 -5.29
N THR A 238 -6.30 33.52 -6.30
CA THR A 238 -7.56 32.77 -6.28
C THR A 238 -7.49 31.54 -5.36
N MET A 239 -6.42 30.73 -5.43
CA MET A 239 -6.26 29.54 -4.59
C MET A 239 -5.99 29.89 -3.12
N SER A 240 -5.10 30.85 -2.87
CA SER A 240 -4.86 31.36 -1.52
C SER A 240 -6.14 31.95 -0.89
N ALA A 241 -7.00 32.58 -1.68
CA ALA A 241 -8.29 33.12 -1.21
C ALA A 241 -9.38 32.07 -1.02
N VAL A 242 -9.31 30.93 -1.70
CA VAL A 242 -10.21 29.78 -1.49
C VAL A 242 -9.87 29.08 -0.17
N MET A 243 -8.59 28.80 0.09
CA MET A 243 -8.16 28.13 1.33
C MET A 243 -8.36 28.98 2.58
N LEU A 244 -8.28 30.31 2.47
CA LEU A 244 -8.60 31.23 3.58
C LEU A 244 -10.07 31.17 4.02
N LYS A 245 -10.96 30.57 3.21
CA LYS A 245 -12.37 30.32 3.58
C LYS A 245 -12.56 29.02 4.36
N GLU A 246 -11.56 28.14 4.37
CA GLU A 246 -11.62 26.89 5.10
C GLU A 246 -11.27 27.09 6.58
N ASP A 247 -11.85 26.24 7.44
CA ASP A 247 -11.68 26.35 8.89
C ASP A 247 -10.25 25.95 9.34
N ASP A 248 -9.60 25.02 8.61
CA ASP A 248 -8.17 24.67 8.74
C ASP A 248 -7.48 24.53 7.36
N PRO A 249 -6.75 25.57 6.90
CA PRO A 249 -6.01 25.52 5.64
C PRO A 249 -4.92 24.43 5.56
N GLY A 250 -4.37 24.01 6.71
CA GLY A 250 -3.31 23.00 6.74
C GLY A 250 -3.85 21.62 6.42
N GLU A 251 -4.92 21.22 7.10
CA GLU A 251 -5.61 19.95 6.84
C GLU A 251 -6.12 19.88 5.39
N ALA A 252 -6.66 20.99 4.88
CA ALA A 252 -7.13 21.10 3.51
C ALA A 252 -6.03 20.91 2.45
N ALA A 253 -4.88 21.55 2.63
CA ALA A 253 -3.72 21.38 1.75
C ALA A 253 -3.20 19.93 1.78
N SER A 254 -3.23 19.28 2.94
CA SER A 254 -2.91 17.86 3.01
C SER A 254 -3.91 16.99 2.25
N PHE A 255 -5.20 17.34 2.22
CA PHE A 255 -6.24 16.55 1.53
C PHE A 255 -6.17 16.68 0.01
N SER A 256 -5.87 17.86 -0.53
CA SER A 256 -5.77 18.05 -1.98
C SER A 256 -4.68 17.19 -2.62
N MET A 257 -3.63 16.87 -1.86
CA MET A 257 -2.52 16.04 -2.34
C MET A 257 -2.86 14.56 -2.56
N PHE A 258 -3.93 14.02 -1.94
CA PHE A 258 -4.29 12.61 -2.07
C PHE A 258 -4.59 12.19 -3.53
N PRO A 259 -5.49 12.88 -4.26
CA PRO A 259 -5.72 12.60 -5.68
C PRO A 259 -4.50 12.94 -6.55
N GLU A 260 -3.74 14.00 -6.23
CA GLU A 260 -2.56 14.41 -7.00
C GLU A 260 -1.46 13.33 -6.98
N PHE A 261 -1.19 12.74 -5.81
CA PHE A 261 -0.22 11.65 -5.67
C PHE A 261 -0.63 10.41 -6.47
N LEU A 262 -1.92 10.04 -6.44
CA LEU A 262 -2.40 8.91 -7.24
C LEU A 262 -2.30 9.20 -8.74
N GLN A 263 -2.70 10.40 -9.17
CA GLN A 263 -2.64 10.78 -10.58
C GLN A 263 -1.19 10.78 -11.10
N SER A 264 -0.26 11.27 -10.29
CA SER A 264 1.17 11.24 -10.58
C SER A 264 1.68 9.79 -10.69
N TYR A 265 1.29 8.90 -9.78
CA TYR A 265 1.61 7.46 -9.85
C TYR A 265 1.11 6.83 -11.14
N LEU A 266 -0.16 7.05 -11.49
CA LEU A 266 -0.79 6.47 -12.69
C LEU A 266 -0.19 6.99 -14.01
N ARG A 267 0.35 8.21 -14.00
CA ARG A 267 1.00 8.82 -15.17
C ARG A 267 2.37 8.19 -15.44
N HIS A 268 3.08 7.76 -14.40
CA HIS A 268 4.43 7.24 -14.51
C HIS A 268 4.43 5.73 -14.70
N SER A 269 5.25 5.26 -15.63
CA SER A 269 5.55 3.83 -15.78
C SER A 269 6.62 3.41 -14.76
N SER A 270 6.75 2.10 -14.51
CA SER A 270 7.80 1.57 -13.63
C SER A 270 9.22 1.97 -14.06
N SER A 271 9.45 2.23 -15.36
CA SER A 271 10.75 2.72 -15.87
C SER A 271 11.07 4.18 -15.54
N ALA A 272 10.07 4.97 -15.11
CA ALA A 272 10.20 6.40 -14.82
C ALA A 272 9.98 6.69 -13.31
N ILE A 273 10.37 5.76 -12.46
CA ILE A 273 10.04 5.80 -11.03
C ILE A 273 10.70 6.94 -10.25
N PHE A 274 11.87 7.42 -10.69
CA PHE A 274 12.51 8.57 -10.06
C PHE A 274 11.83 9.89 -10.46
N ASP A 275 11.30 9.97 -11.68
CA ASP A 275 10.51 11.12 -12.13
C ASP A 275 9.21 11.22 -11.30
N LEU A 276 8.63 10.07 -10.91
CA LEU A 276 7.49 10.00 -9.99
C LEU A 276 7.80 10.66 -8.63
N ILE A 277 8.92 10.31 -8.00
CA ILE A 277 9.24 10.87 -6.67
C ILE A 277 9.60 12.35 -6.78
N GLU A 278 10.25 12.78 -7.86
CA GLU A 278 10.48 14.20 -8.14
C GLU A 278 9.15 14.96 -8.30
N GLU A 279 8.13 14.36 -8.92
CA GLU A 279 6.78 14.94 -8.97
C GLU A 279 6.12 14.96 -7.57
N TYR A 280 6.31 13.95 -6.73
CA TYR A 280 5.85 13.97 -5.32
C TYR A 280 6.51 15.09 -4.50
N GLU A 281 7.81 15.30 -4.67
CA GLU A 281 8.51 16.43 -4.07
C GLU A 281 7.89 17.75 -4.54
N THR A 282 7.66 17.90 -5.84
CA THR A 282 7.08 19.10 -6.45
C THR A 282 5.68 19.38 -5.90
N ILE A 283 4.82 18.36 -5.81
CA ILE A 283 3.47 18.48 -5.22
C ILE A 283 3.56 18.97 -3.77
N CYS A 284 4.46 18.39 -2.96
CA CYS A 284 4.69 18.87 -1.60
C CYS A 284 5.20 20.33 -1.56
N GLU A 285 6.13 20.69 -2.45
CA GLU A 285 6.73 22.02 -2.53
C GLU A 285 5.67 23.10 -2.83
N GLU A 286 4.77 22.85 -3.76
CA GLU A 286 3.68 23.77 -4.11
C GLU A 286 2.78 24.06 -2.90
N GLN A 287 2.38 23.01 -2.17
CA GLN A 287 1.54 23.14 -0.97
C GLN A 287 2.29 23.82 0.19
N VAL A 288 3.55 23.47 0.42
CA VAL A 288 4.43 24.11 1.42
C VAL A 288 4.61 25.60 1.09
N GLY A 289 4.87 25.94 -0.16
CA GLY A 289 4.99 27.32 -0.63
C GLY A 289 3.71 28.13 -0.40
N MET A 290 2.55 27.54 -0.67
CA MET A 290 1.25 28.16 -0.40
C MET A 290 1.03 28.39 1.10
N LEU A 291 1.21 27.36 1.93
CA LEU A 291 1.03 27.45 3.38
C LEU A 291 2.02 28.44 4.01
N LYS A 292 3.27 28.48 3.54
CA LYS A 292 4.28 29.46 3.98
C LYS A 292 3.83 30.90 3.68
N LYS A 293 3.24 31.17 2.50
CA LYS A 293 2.65 32.48 2.16
C LYS A 293 1.49 32.85 3.11
N ILE A 294 0.66 31.88 3.53
CA ILE A 294 -0.45 32.11 4.47
C ILE A 294 0.07 32.42 5.87
N VAL A 295 0.98 31.59 6.40
CA VAL A 295 1.53 31.72 7.75
C VAL A 295 2.33 33.01 7.90
N THR A 296 3.12 33.41 6.89
CA THR A 296 3.90 34.67 6.91
C THR A 296 3.04 35.93 6.85
N ARG A 297 1.86 35.87 6.22
CA ARG A 297 0.89 36.98 6.17
C ARG A 297 0.03 37.07 7.44
N ALA A 298 -0.01 36.02 8.25
CA ALA A 298 -0.75 36.02 9.51
C ALA A 298 -0.07 36.94 10.54
N THR A 299 -0.88 37.70 11.29
CA THR A 299 -0.35 38.58 12.34
C THR A 299 0.18 37.74 13.52
N PRO A 300 1.39 38.01 14.05
CA PRO A 300 1.91 37.28 15.20
C PRO A 300 0.94 37.33 16.38
N GLY A 301 0.54 36.17 16.92
CA GLY A 301 -0.34 36.05 18.08
C GLY A 301 -1.77 35.56 17.82
N GLN A 302 -2.17 35.31 16.58
CA GLN A 302 -3.42 34.60 16.29
C GLN A 302 -3.23 33.08 16.44
N GLN A 303 -3.82 32.48 17.48
CA GLN A 303 -3.84 31.02 17.68
C GLN A 303 -4.48 30.25 16.52
N LYS A 304 -5.22 30.93 15.62
CA LYS A 304 -5.90 30.31 14.47
C LYS A 304 -4.94 29.59 13.51
N PHE A 305 -3.67 30.01 13.42
CA PHE A 305 -2.71 29.45 12.46
C PHE A 305 -1.63 28.54 13.08
N SER A 306 -1.72 28.19 14.37
CA SER A 306 -0.73 27.30 14.99
C SER A 306 -0.80 25.87 14.44
N GLN A 307 -2.01 25.38 14.16
CA GLN A 307 -2.23 24.07 13.52
C GLN A 307 -1.71 24.07 12.08
N THR A 308 -2.02 25.11 11.32
CA THR A 308 -1.52 25.30 9.95
C THR A 308 0.01 25.40 9.90
N ALA A 309 0.66 26.08 10.86
CA ALA A 309 2.12 26.14 10.96
C ALA A 309 2.74 24.78 11.31
N SER A 310 2.06 23.98 12.14
CA SER A 310 2.48 22.62 12.47
C SER A 310 2.39 21.71 11.24
N MET A 311 1.29 21.80 10.48
CA MET A 311 1.14 21.06 9.23
C MET A 311 2.14 21.50 8.16
N LEU A 312 2.41 22.81 8.04
CA LEU A 312 3.46 23.34 7.15
C LEU A 312 4.81 22.68 7.45
N TRP A 313 5.17 22.56 8.73
CA TRP A 313 6.42 21.88 9.12
C TRP A 313 6.41 20.40 8.74
N LEU A 314 5.31 19.68 8.95
CA LEU A 314 5.18 18.26 8.61
C LEU A 314 5.25 18.01 7.10
N LEU A 315 4.58 18.82 6.28
CA LEU A 315 4.66 18.73 4.82
C LEU A 315 6.05 19.11 4.30
N GLN A 316 6.74 20.04 4.97
CA GLN A 316 8.14 20.33 4.68
C GLN A 316 9.03 19.12 4.99
N GLN A 317 8.78 18.40 6.09
CA GLN A 317 9.49 17.14 6.38
C GLN A 317 9.21 16.07 5.32
N GLU A 318 7.98 15.95 4.84
CA GLU A 318 7.63 15.02 3.77
C GLU A 318 8.37 15.35 2.46
N MET A 319 8.34 16.62 2.03
CA MET A 319 9.03 17.13 0.85
C MET A 319 10.52 16.76 0.86
N VAL A 320 11.22 17.09 1.96
CA VAL A 320 12.66 16.81 2.05
C VAL A 320 12.95 15.32 2.15
N THR A 321 12.02 14.51 2.66
CA THR A 321 12.17 13.05 2.70
C THR A 321 12.06 12.45 1.30
N TRP A 322 11.16 12.94 0.45
CA TRP A 322 11.10 12.55 -0.97
C TRP A 322 12.39 12.91 -1.72
N ARG A 323 12.92 14.13 -1.51
CA ARG A 323 14.21 14.55 -2.07
C ARG A 323 15.37 13.63 -1.67
N LEU A 324 15.40 13.21 -0.40
CA LEU A 324 16.38 12.27 0.13
C LEU A 324 16.27 10.91 -0.56
N LEU A 325 15.04 10.39 -0.70
CA LEU A 325 14.76 9.12 -1.37
C LEU A 325 15.25 9.15 -2.81
N THR A 326 14.90 10.19 -3.58
CA THR A 326 15.36 10.36 -4.96
C THR A 326 16.88 10.32 -5.04
N SER A 327 17.57 11.11 -4.22
CA SER A 327 19.03 11.24 -4.29
C SER A 327 19.76 9.95 -3.90
N LEU A 328 19.34 9.31 -2.81
CA LEU A 328 20.00 8.10 -2.31
C LEU A 328 19.68 6.85 -3.12
N TYR A 329 18.41 6.62 -3.47
CA TYR A 329 18.05 5.41 -4.21
C TYR A 329 18.49 5.47 -5.67
N ARG A 330 18.60 6.67 -6.27
CA ARG A 330 19.22 6.83 -7.59
C ARG A 330 20.68 6.37 -7.56
N ASP A 331 21.46 6.78 -6.56
CA ASP A 331 22.85 6.32 -6.40
C ASP A 331 22.95 4.81 -6.10
N ARG A 332 22.13 4.29 -5.18
CA ARG A 332 22.15 2.87 -4.80
C ARG A 332 21.84 1.96 -5.99
N ILE A 333 20.82 2.30 -6.79
CA ILE A 333 20.43 1.50 -7.95
C ILE A 333 21.47 1.64 -9.07
N GLN A 334 21.98 2.85 -9.32
CA GLN A 334 23.03 3.04 -10.33
C GLN A 334 24.31 2.28 -9.96
N SER A 335 24.76 2.37 -8.70
CA SER A 335 25.96 1.68 -8.22
C SER A 335 25.84 0.16 -8.37
N ALA A 336 24.66 -0.41 -8.08
CA ALA A 336 24.42 -1.85 -8.24
C ALA A 336 24.52 -2.34 -9.71
N LEU A 337 24.36 -1.44 -10.68
CA LEU A 337 24.48 -1.76 -12.11
C LEU A 337 25.93 -1.63 -12.63
N GLU A 338 26.78 -0.87 -11.95
CA GLU A 338 28.13 -0.48 -12.42
C GLU A 338 29.27 -1.34 -11.83
N ASP A 339 28.99 -2.24 -10.88
CA ASP A 339 29.99 -3.02 -10.12
C ASP A 339 30.84 -4.01 -10.97
N ASP A 340 30.61 -4.14 -12.28
CA ASP A 340 31.30 -5.06 -13.19
C ASP A 340 32.58 -4.51 -13.87
N VAL A 341 32.98 -3.25 -13.62
CA VAL A 341 34.15 -2.64 -14.32
C VAL A 341 35.09 -1.93 -13.35
N MET A 342 35.77 -2.68 -12.48
CA MET A 342 36.88 -2.14 -11.69
C MET A 342 38.19 -2.10 -12.51
N ILE A 343 38.65 -0.89 -12.84
CA ILE A 343 40.02 -0.61 -13.30
C ILE A 343 40.91 -0.41 -12.07
N ASP A 344 42.02 -1.15 -12.03
CA ASP A 344 43.01 -1.09 -10.96
C ASP A 344 44.09 0.00 -11.22
N ALA A 345 44.71 0.45 -10.13
CA ALA A 345 45.88 1.32 -9.98
C ALA A 345 45.69 2.86 -10.00
N ALA A 346 45.61 3.46 -8.80
CA ALA A 346 45.95 4.87 -8.59
C ALA A 346 47.48 5.05 -8.69
N ALA A 347 47.95 6.01 -9.51
CA ALA A 347 49.36 6.33 -9.60
C ALA A 347 49.80 7.23 -8.41
N PRO A 348 51.01 7.03 -7.84
CA PRO A 348 51.49 7.79 -6.68
C PRO A 348 51.78 9.29 -6.93
N SER A 349 51.42 9.83 -8.09
CA SER A 349 51.65 11.22 -8.48
C SER A 349 50.36 12.04 -8.65
N GLU A 350 49.20 11.56 -8.20
CA GLU A 350 47.93 12.26 -8.38
C GLU A 350 47.69 13.35 -7.31
N SER A 351 46.96 14.41 -7.68
CA SER A 351 46.57 15.48 -6.75
C SER A 351 45.53 15.02 -5.72
N GLU A 352 45.44 15.70 -4.56
CA GLU A 352 44.49 15.35 -3.48
C GLU A 352 43.04 15.29 -3.98
N LYS A 353 42.63 16.22 -4.85
CA LYS A 353 41.29 16.23 -5.45
C LYS A 353 40.98 14.94 -6.22
N VAL A 354 41.90 14.48 -7.07
CA VAL A 354 41.73 13.25 -7.86
C VAL A 354 41.68 12.02 -6.94
N ILE A 355 42.50 11.99 -5.88
CA ILE A 355 42.47 10.91 -4.90
C ILE A 355 41.10 10.84 -4.20
N VAL A 356 40.53 12.00 -3.82
CA VAL A 356 39.20 12.07 -3.18
C VAL A 356 38.09 11.70 -4.17
N GLU A 357 38.17 12.14 -5.44
CA GLU A 357 37.22 11.75 -6.49
C GLU A 357 37.24 10.23 -6.72
N ASN A 358 38.44 9.63 -6.79
CA ASN A 358 38.60 8.18 -6.88
C ASN A 358 38.05 7.46 -5.64
N LEU A 359 38.20 8.03 -4.44
CA LEU A 359 37.61 7.47 -3.22
C LEU A 359 36.08 7.47 -3.31
N PHE A 360 35.46 8.57 -3.77
CA PHE A 360 34.01 8.64 -3.95
C PHE A 360 33.48 7.65 -5.01
N GLN A 361 34.23 7.42 -6.08
CA GLN A 361 33.85 6.41 -7.08
C GLN A 361 33.92 4.99 -6.52
N ARG A 362 34.95 4.69 -5.73
CA ARG A 362 35.21 3.33 -5.21
C ARG A 362 34.40 2.97 -3.96
N ASP A 363 34.18 3.92 -3.07
CA ASP A 363 33.53 3.69 -1.78
C ASP A 363 32.11 4.27 -1.81
N SER A 364 31.14 3.38 -2.00
CA SER A 364 29.72 3.73 -2.03
C SER A 364 29.21 4.27 -0.69
N LEU A 365 29.76 3.84 0.45
CA LEU A 365 29.36 4.32 1.77
C LEU A 365 29.78 5.79 1.97
N VAL A 366 31.00 6.12 1.57
CA VAL A 366 31.51 7.51 1.64
C VAL A 366 30.73 8.41 0.70
N ARG A 367 30.42 7.94 -0.51
CA ARG A 367 29.60 8.67 -1.49
C ARG A 367 28.17 8.90 -1.00
N GLN A 368 27.51 7.86 -0.48
CA GLN A 368 26.16 8.01 0.11
C GLN A 368 26.17 8.96 1.31
N SER A 369 27.22 8.93 2.14
CA SER A 369 27.37 9.90 3.23
C SER A 369 27.46 11.35 2.73
N GLN A 370 28.14 11.59 1.60
CA GLN A 370 28.19 12.91 0.98
C GLN A 370 26.82 13.33 0.41
N ILE A 371 26.08 12.42 -0.21
CA ILE A 371 24.71 12.69 -0.69
C ILE A 371 23.81 13.14 0.48
N VAL A 372 23.94 12.52 1.65
CA VAL A 372 23.20 12.95 2.85
C VAL A 372 23.63 14.34 3.31
N VAL A 373 24.91 14.67 3.23
CA VAL A 373 25.40 16.03 3.53
C VAL A 373 24.82 17.05 2.55
N ASP A 374 24.87 16.78 1.26
CA ASP A 374 24.33 17.66 0.20
C ASP A 374 22.83 17.89 0.38
N TRP A 375 22.10 16.83 0.77
CA TRP A 375 20.69 16.91 1.13
C TRP A 375 20.45 17.82 2.35
N LEU A 376 21.20 17.64 3.44
CA LEU A 376 21.10 18.51 4.63
C LEU A 376 21.45 19.98 4.34
N GLU A 377 22.45 20.22 3.49
CA GLU A 377 22.83 21.56 3.04
C GLU A 377 21.71 22.20 2.20
N THR A 378 21.04 21.41 1.36
CA THR A 378 19.90 21.88 0.56
C THR A 378 18.72 22.29 1.46
N ILE A 379 18.41 21.53 2.51
CA ILE A 379 17.37 21.93 3.49
C ILE A 379 17.73 23.26 4.15
N ALA A 380 18.99 23.43 4.58
CA ALA A 380 19.45 24.67 5.17
C ALA A 380 19.39 25.85 4.17
N LYS A 381 19.61 25.59 2.88
CA LYS A 381 19.47 26.59 1.82
C LYS A 381 18.02 27.06 1.64
N ASP A 382 17.06 26.14 1.67
CA ASP A 382 15.62 26.44 1.55
C ASP A 382 15.11 27.30 2.71
N GLU A 383 15.69 27.10 3.91
CA GLU A 383 15.40 27.93 5.09
C GLU A 383 15.94 29.36 4.95
N ILE A 384 17.09 29.55 4.29
CA ILE A 384 17.70 30.87 4.08
C ILE A 384 16.87 31.70 3.11
N GLY A 385 16.40 31.12 1.99
CA GLY A 385 15.70 31.85 0.93
C GLY A 385 16.53 33.01 0.33
N ASP A 386 15.87 34.09 -0.13
CA ASP A 386 16.51 35.27 -0.75
C ASP A 386 17.08 36.30 0.26
N PHE A 387 17.52 35.83 1.43
CA PHE A 387 17.82 36.71 2.57
C PHE A 387 19.15 37.48 2.48
N SER A 388 20.04 37.16 1.53
CA SER A 388 21.39 37.74 1.43
C SER A 388 21.45 39.25 1.20
N ASP A 389 20.35 39.84 0.72
CA ASP A 389 20.28 41.24 0.28
C ASP A 389 19.70 42.20 1.34
N ASN A 390 19.13 41.67 2.43
CA ASN A 390 18.46 42.47 3.47
C ASN A 390 19.33 42.73 4.71
N ILE A 391 20.63 42.42 4.65
CA ILE A 391 21.51 42.55 5.83
C ILE A 391 22.00 43.99 5.97
N GLU A 392 21.42 44.71 6.92
CA GLU A 392 21.90 46.02 7.34
C GLU A 392 22.93 45.92 8.48
N PHE A 393 24.07 46.58 8.29
CA PHE A 393 25.11 46.76 9.30
C PHE A 393 25.14 48.21 9.78
N TYR A 394 25.59 48.44 11.02
CA TYR A 394 25.81 49.79 11.52
C TYR A 394 27.01 50.44 10.84
N ALA A 395 28.06 49.67 10.57
CA ALA A 395 29.19 50.10 9.74
C ALA A 395 28.75 50.27 8.28
N LYS A 396 29.01 51.45 7.70
CA LYS A 396 28.59 51.78 6.33
C LYS A 396 29.73 51.72 5.32
N SER A 397 30.98 51.82 5.80
CA SER A 397 32.12 52.06 4.93
C SER A 397 33.29 51.10 5.14
N VAL A 398 33.67 50.83 6.38
CA VAL A 398 34.88 50.05 6.71
C VAL A 398 34.63 49.14 7.91
N HIS A 399 35.31 48.00 7.94
CA HIS A 399 35.34 47.12 9.11
C HIS A 399 35.84 47.85 10.36
N TRP A 400 35.16 47.66 11.49
CA TRP A 400 35.43 48.31 12.78
C TRP A 400 35.46 49.85 12.72
N GLU A 401 34.52 50.45 11.97
CA GLU A 401 34.41 51.90 11.77
C GLU A 401 34.31 52.66 13.10
N ASN A 402 33.55 52.16 14.07
CA ASN A 402 33.34 52.83 15.35
C ASN A 402 34.56 52.75 16.28
N THR A 403 35.28 51.63 16.24
CA THR A 403 36.52 51.40 16.97
C THR A 403 37.63 52.28 16.38
N LEU A 404 37.75 52.35 15.06
CA LEU A 404 38.65 53.27 14.36
C LEU A 404 38.36 54.73 14.70
N HIS A 405 37.09 55.12 14.70
CA HIS A 405 36.68 56.47 15.06
C HIS A 405 37.09 56.82 16.51
N THR A 406 36.84 55.90 17.46
CA THR A 406 37.23 56.07 18.87
C THR A 406 38.75 56.17 19.04
N LEU A 407 39.53 55.37 18.29
CA LEU A 407 40.99 55.43 18.30
C LEU A 407 41.55 56.73 17.71
N LYS A 408 40.93 57.25 16.63
CA LYS A 408 41.28 58.56 16.06
C LYS A 408 41.00 59.69 17.05
N GLN A 409 39.87 59.65 17.75
CA GLN A 409 39.52 60.67 18.74
C GLN A 409 40.50 60.71 19.92
N ARG A 410 40.99 59.55 20.39
CA ARG A 410 41.99 59.45 21.46
C ARG A 410 43.37 60.03 21.11
N ARG A 411 43.70 60.18 19.82
CA ARG A 411 44.94 60.85 19.37
C ARG A 411 44.85 62.38 19.50
N THR A 412 43.66 62.91 19.77
CA THR A 412 43.42 64.35 19.98
C THR A 412 43.49 64.66 21.48
N PRO A 413 44.35 65.58 21.94
CA PRO A 413 44.65 65.77 23.37
C PRO A 413 43.52 66.41 24.22
N SER A 414 42.32 66.57 23.68
CA SER A 414 41.25 67.40 24.25
C SER A 414 40.06 66.63 24.86
N HIS A 415 40.09 65.29 24.95
CA HIS A 415 39.01 64.51 25.58
C HIS A 415 39.57 63.44 26.54
N ALA A 416 39.87 63.86 27.78
CA ALA A 416 40.12 62.96 28.91
C ALA A 416 38.80 62.72 29.66
N GLY A 417 37.98 61.80 29.14
CA GLY A 417 36.81 61.27 29.83
C GLY A 417 36.92 59.75 29.96
N PHE A 418 36.35 59.18 31.02
CA PHE A 418 36.34 57.74 31.33
C PHE A 418 35.76 56.91 30.17
N SER A 419 36.60 56.51 29.21
CA SER A 419 36.25 55.62 28.11
C SER A 419 36.89 54.27 28.37
N ARG A 420 36.09 53.20 28.30
CA ARG A 420 36.53 51.80 28.43
C ARG A 420 37.75 51.56 27.52
N PRO A 421 38.83 50.91 28.01
CA PRO A 421 39.98 50.60 27.14
C PRO A 421 39.50 49.67 26.00
N LEU A 422 39.69 50.11 24.75
CA LEU A 422 39.42 49.35 23.53
C LEU A 422 40.75 48.88 22.93
N VAL A 423 40.69 47.95 21.98
CA VAL A 423 41.86 47.52 21.18
C VAL A 423 42.61 48.71 20.60
N THR A 424 43.93 48.62 20.57
CA THR A 424 44.83 49.71 20.13
C THR A 424 45.20 49.62 18.65
N GLU A 425 45.00 48.45 18.06
CA GLU A 425 45.35 48.11 16.68
C GLU A 425 44.11 47.53 15.98
N LEU A 426 44.12 47.53 14.64
CA LEU A 426 42.99 47.11 13.79
C LEU A 426 43.25 45.80 13.03
N ASP A 427 44.31 45.08 13.40
CA ASP A 427 44.52 43.74 12.88
C ASP A 427 43.49 42.74 13.47
N PRO A 428 43.12 41.69 12.72
CA PRO A 428 42.04 40.78 13.10
C PRO A 428 42.24 40.06 14.44
N ASP A 429 43.48 39.81 14.85
CA ASP A 429 43.81 39.13 16.10
C ASP A 429 44.01 40.11 17.27
N ALA A 430 43.92 41.43 17.07
CA ALA A 430 44.09 42.42 18.13
C ALA A 430 43.15 42.21 19.34
N PRO A 431 41.85 41.89 19.19
CA PRO A 431 40.97 41.63 20.34
C PRO A 431 41.44 40.44 21.18
N VAL A 432 41.90 39.37 20.52
CA VAL A 432 42.37 38.13 21.16
C VAL A 432 43.74 38.35 21.80
N ARG A 433 44.69 38.91 21.04
CA ARG A 433 46.07 39.20 21.47
C ARG A 433 46.12 40.19 22.64
N GLN A 434 45.34 41.26 22.58
CA GLN A 434 45.35 42.32 23.58
C GLN A 434 44.35 42.06 24.73
N LYS A 435 43.41 41.12 24.56
CA LYS A 435 42.29 40.85 25.48
C LYS A 435 41.47 42.10 25.79
N LEU A 436 41.33 42.97 24.78
CA LEU A 436 40.57 44.20 24.86
C LEU A 436 39.36 44.12 23.91
N PRO A 437 38.22 44.72 24.29
CA PRO A 437 37.00 44.68 23.50
C PRO A 437 37.04 45.68 22.34
N LEU A 438 36.23 45.40 21.32
CA LEU A 438 35.83 46.34 20.28
C LEU A 438 34.78 47.32 20.80
N ALA A 439 34.49 48.37 20.02
CA ALA A 439 33.30 49.20 20.25
C ALA A 439 32.03 48.33 20.17
N ASP A 440 31.02 48.65 20.99
CA ASP A 440 29.84 47.79 21.15
C ASP A 440 29.08 47.55 19.82
N LEU A 441 28.92 48.60 18.99
CA LEU A 441 28.28 48.48 17.67
C LEU A 441 29.06 47.60 16.70
N ASP A 442 30.40 47.71 16.69
CA ASP A 442 31.24 46.87 15.83
C ASP A 442 31.20 45.40 16.28
N ARG A 443 31.14 45.17 17.60
CA ARG A 443 30.98 43.83 18.17
C ARG A 443 29.63 43.22 17.81
N GLU A 444 28.55 44.00 17.82
CA GLU A 444 27.22 43.54 17.39
C GLU A 444 27.19 43.22 15.90
N ASP A 445 27.80 44.06 15.05
CA ASP A 445 27.96 43.79 13.61
C ASP A 445 28.75 42.51 13.36
N ASP A 446 29.85 42.28 14.10
CA ASP A 446 30.63 41.05 13.99
C ASP A 446 29.83 39.81 14.42
N ILE A 447 29.07 39.87 15.53
CA ILE A 447 28.20 38.77 15.96
C ILE A 447 27.15 38.45 14.89
N ARG A 448 26.52 39.49 14.34
CA ARG A 448 25.50 39.37 13.30
C ARG A 448 26.09 38.75 12.03
N MET A 449 27.23 39.25 11.59
CA MET A 449 27.95 38.74 10.42
C MET A 449 28.39 37.29 10.59
N LEU A 450 28.96 36.93 11.75
CA LEU A 450 29.38 35.56 12.06
C LEU A 450 28.20 34.58 12.13
N LYS A 451 27.04 35.02 12.66
CA LYS A 451 25.81 34.21 12.63
C LYS A 451 25.40 33.91 11.18
N TYR A 452 25.42 34.91 10.30
CA TYR A 452 25.09 34.69 8.89
C TYR A 452 26.11 33.83 8.14
N LEU A 453 27.40 34.05 8.39
CA LEU A 453 28.43 33.19 7.82
C LEU A 453 28.25 31.74 8.24
N PHE A 454 27.94 31.49 9.52
CA PHE A 454 27.67 30.14 9.99
C PHE A 454 26.47 29.50 9.28
N THR A 455 25.39 30.25 9.06
CA THR A 455 24.23 29.78 8.30
C THR A 455 24.58 29.47 6.84
N LEU A 456 25.35 30.34 6.17
CA LEU A 456 25.79 30.12 4.78
C LEU A 456 26.71 28.89 4.66
N ILE A 457 27.64 28.70 5.61
CA ILE A 457 28.51 27.53 5.65
C ILE A 457 27.71 26.25 5.89
N ARG A 458 26.69 26.29 6.74
CA ARG A 458 25.77 25.17 6.97
C ARG A 458 24.92 24.80 5.75
N ALA A 459 24.71 25.72 4.82
CA ALA A 459 23.93 25.52 3.61
C ALA A 459 24.81 25.24 2.37
N GLY A 460 26.09 24.93 2.56
CA GLY A 460 27.03 24.70 1.44
C GLY A 460 27.37 25.95 0.62
N MET A 461 26.83 27.13 0.96
CA MET A 461 27.01 28.39 0.23
C MET A 461 28.35 29.07 0.57
N THR A 462 29.45 28.31 0.45
CA THR A 462 30.80 28.75 0.82
C THR A 462 31.29 29.93 -0.02
N GLU A 463 30.94 29.99 -1.30
CA GLU A 463 31.27 31.14 -2.15
C GLU A 463 30.56 32.41 -1.70
N GLU A 464 29.28 32.31 -1.33
CA GLU A 464 28.52 33.46 -0.86
C GLU A 464 29.02 33.93 0.51
N ALA A 465 29.42 33.00 1.38
CA ALA A 465 30.11 33.32 2.62
C ALA A 465 31.42 34.09 2.36
N GLN A 466 32.20 33.71 1.35
CA GLN A 466 33.40 34.44 0.94
C GLN A 466 33.08 35.83 0.36
N ARG A 467 32.04 35.95 -0.48
CA ARG A 467 31.58 37.24 -1.04
C ARG A 467 31.12 38.17 0.08
N LEU A 468 30.37 37.66 1.05
CA LEU A 468 29.95 38.41 2.24
C LEU A 468 31.17 38.91 3.04
N CYS A 469 32.15 38.05 3.29
CA CYS A 469 33.39 38.45 3.97
C CYS A 469 34.11 39.58 3.22
N LYS A 470 34.24 39.47 1.90
CA LYS A 470 34.87 40.50 1.05
C LYS A 470 34.07 41.81 1.08
N ARG A 471 32.74 41.75 0.97
CA ARG A 471 31.82 42.89 1.03
C ARG A 471 31.89 43.63 2.38
N CYS A 472 32.04 42.89 3.48
CA CYS A 472 32.20 43.45 4.82
C CYS A 472 33.64 43.94 5.13
N GLY A 473 34.56 43.91 4.16
CA GLY A 473 35.95 44.35 4.35
C GLY A 473 36.83 43.36 5.12
N GLN A 474 36.42 42.10 5.26
CA GLN A 474 37.10 41.05 6.02
C GLN A 474 37.77 40.03 5.08
N ALA A 475 38.63 40.52 4.19
CA ALA A 475 39.31 39.69 3.18
C ALA A 475 40.17 38.57 3.79
N TRP A 476 40.74 38.79 4.98
CA TRP A 476 41.48 37.79 5.74
C TRP A 476 40.61 36.58 6.10
N ARG A 477 39.35 36.81 6.49
CA ARG A 477 38.40 35.74 6.82
C ARG A 477 37.98 34.99 5.56
N ALA A 478 37.77 35.70 4.46
CA ALA A 478 37.52 35.09 3.16
C ALA A 478 38.67 34.15 2.75
N ALA A 479 39.92 34.55 2.99
CA ALA A 479 41.09 33.69 2.74
C ALA A 479 41.11 32.46 3.66
N THR A 480 40.75 32.60 4.94
CA THR A 480 40.59 31.42 5.83
C THR A 480 39.54 30.46 5.30
N LEU A 481 38.41 30.98 4.78
CA LEU A 481 37.35 30.21 4.13
C LEU A 481 37.74 29.65 2.75
N GLU A 482 38.93 29.89 2.21
CA GLU A 482 39.38 29.21 0.98
C GLU A 482 40.13 27.91 1.28
N GLY A 483 40.60 27.72 2.52
CA GLY A 483 41.43 26.56 2.90
C GLY A 483 40.70 25.21 2.92
N TRP A 484 39.38 25.18 2.72
CA TRP A 484 38.63 23.93 2.61
C TRP A 484 38.86 23.23 1.27
N LYS A 485 39.18 23.98 0.20
CA LYS A 485 39.35 23.48 -1.17
C LYS A 485 40.47 22.43 -1.24
N LEU A 486 40.18 21.30 -1.88
CA LEU A 486 41.15 20.23 -2.10
C LEU A 486 42.27 20.73 -3.02
N TYR A 487 43.50 20.31 -2.74
CA TYR A 487 44.62 20.65 -3.61
C TYR A 487 44.49 19.94 -4.96
N HIS A 488 44.52 20.71 -6.03
CA HIS A 488 44.49 20.20 -7.39
C HIS A 488 45.47 20.96 -8.27
N ASP A 489 46.39 20.21 -8.86
CA ASP A 489 47.27 20.70 -9.92
C ASP A 489 46.96 19.94 -11.22
N PRO A 490 46.19 20.57 -12.13
CA PRO A 490 45.83 19.97 -13.42
C PRO A 490 47.04 19.76 -14.34
N ASN A 491 48.20 20.33 -14.01
CA ASN A 491 49.40 20.28 -14.85
C ASN A 491 50.29 19.07 -14.57
N ILE A 492 49.98 18.27 -13.54
CA ILE A 492 50.79 17.09 -13.17
C ILE A 492 50.80 16.02 -14.29
N SER A 493 49.72 15.92 -15.06
CA SER A 493 49.59 14.98 -16.19
C SER A 493 50.21 15.49 -17.51
N GLY A 494 50.81 16.69 -17.53
CA GLY A 494 51.61 17.17 -18.65
C GLY A 494 50.83 17.71 -19.86
N GLY A 495 49.77 18.49 -19.63
CA GLY A 495 49.01 19.18 -20.67
C GLY A 495 49.80 20.24 -21.45
N VAL A 496 49.35 20.58 -22.66
CA VAL A 496 49.99 21.57 -23.55
C VAL A 496 49.73 23.02 -23.11
N GLU A 497 48.64 23.26 -22.37
CA GLU A 497 48.29 24.55 -21.78
C GLU A 497 48.33 24.49 -20.26
N LEU A 498 48.99 25.48 -19.63
CA LEU A 498 49.05 25.59 -18.18
C LEU A 498 47.73 26.12 -17.62
N GLN A 499 47.13 25.36 -16.72
CA GLN A 499 45.91 25.73 -16.00
C GLN A 499 46.23 26.18 -14.56
N PRO A 500 45.41 27.06 -13.95
CA PRO A 500 45.66 27.54 -12.59
C PRO A 500 45.54 26.40 -11.57
N VAL A 501 46.50 26.37 -10.64
CA VAL A 501 46.49 25.45 -9.48
C VAL A 501 45.50 25.97 -8.45
N GLU A 502 44.70 25.07 -7.87
CA GLU A 502 43.71 25.40 -6.85
C GLU A 502 43.93 24.63 -5.53
N GLY A 503 43.35 25.17 -4.44
CA GLY A 503 43.40 24.56 -3.12
C GLY A 503 44.71 24.76 -2.36
N ASN A 504 44.78 24.16 -1.18
CA ASN A 504 45.92 24.29 -0.27
C ASN A 504 46.67 22.94 -0.12
N PRO A 505 47.92 22.81 -0.59
CA PRO A 505 48.69 21.56 -0.45
C PRO A 505 48.98 21.20 1.03
N HIS A 506 48.88 22.15 1.95
CA HIS A 506 49.06 21.96 3.39
C HIS A 506 47.73 22.03 4.16
N ARG A 507 46.67 21.45 3.59
CA ARG A 507 45.33 21.42 4.18
C ARG A 507 45.29 20.78 5.57
N CYS A 508 46.16 19.80 5.86
CA CYS A 508 46.28 19.19 7.19
C CYS A 508 46.69 20.20 8.28
N VAL A 509 47.60 21.12 7.96
CA VAL A 509 48.02 22.21 8.86
C VAL A 509 46.88 23.20 9.04
N TRP A 510 46.22 23.59 7.95
CA TRP A 510 45.06 24.47 8.00
C TRP A 510 43.92 23.90 8.87
N LYS A 511 43.56 22.62 8.68
CA LYS A 511 42.58 21.92 9.52
C LYS A 511 42.96 21.93 11.00
N THR A 512 44.24 21.69 11.30
CA THR A 512 44.75 21.72 12.69
C THR A 512 44.63 23.11 13.30
N CYS A 513 44.90 24.17 12.53
CA CYS A 513 44.71 25.55 12.98
C CYS A 513 43.22 25.85 13.25
N CYS A 514 42.33 25.52 12.31
CA CYS A 514 40.88 25.67 12.51
C CYS A 514 40.38 24.89 13.74
N TRP A 515 40.87 23.67 13.94
CA TRP A 515 40.52 22.87 15.11
C TRP A 515 40.88 23.58 16.42
N ARG A 516 42.09 24.13 16.52
CA ARG A 516 42.54 24.88 17.71
C ARG A 516 41.73 26.16 17.92
N MET A 517 41.41 26.88 16.85
CA MET A 517 40.57 28.07 16.92
C MET A 517 39.14 27.76 17.37
N ALA A 518 38.60 26.59 17.02
CA ALA A 518 37.30 26.14 17.48
C ALA A 518 37.26 25.85 19.00
N GLU A 519 38.37 25.40 19.58
CA GLU A 519 38.48 25.10 21.01
C GLU A 519 38.75 26.33 21.88
N ASP A 520 39.25 27.42 21.31
CA ASP A 520 39.58 28.64 22.05
C ASP A 520 38.33 29.47 22.39
N GLU A 521 38.02 29.55 23.68
CA GLU A 521 36.84 30.25 24.22
C GLU A 521 36.90 31.79 24.06
N GLN A 522 38.04 32.34 23.66
CA GLN A 522 38.17 33.78 23.37
C GLN A 522 37.45 34.17 22.08
N PHE A 523 37.23 33.23 21.16
CA PHE A 523 36.49 33.46 19.94
C PHE A 523 34.97 33.40 20.16
N ASN A 524 34.23 34.06 19.27
CA ASN A 524 32.78 34.04 19.30
C ASN A 524 32.21 32.62 19.12
N ARG A 525 31.05 32.33 19.73
CA ARG A 525 30.36 31.04 19.57
C ARG A 525 30.18 30.60 18.12
N TYR A 526 29.81 31.53 17.22
CA TYR A 526 29.58 31.24 15.80
C TYR A 526 30.89 31.10 15.03
N GLU A 527 31.92 31.86 15.38
CA GLU A 527 33.25 31.73 14.78
C GLU A 527 33.88 30.38 15.12
N ARG A 528 33.76 29.96 16.38
CA ARG A 528 34.16 28.63 16.82
C ARG A 528 33.39 27.54 16.08
N ALA A 529 32.07 27.72 15.90
CA ALA A 529 31.23 26.78 15.17
C ALA A 529 31.61 26.67 13.68
N ILE A 530 31.94 27.78 13.03
CA ILE A 530 32.45 27.80 11.63
C ILE A 530 33.74 26.98 11.53
N TYR A 531 34.72 27.26 12.39
CA TYR A 531 35.99 26.53 12.35
C TYR A 531 35.85 25.07 12.78
N ALA A 532 34.89 24.76 13.68
CA ALA A 532 34.56 23.40 14.04
C ALA A 532 34.00 22.62 12.84
N ALA A 533 33.05 23.19 12.11
CA ALA A 533 32.48 22.59 10.91
C ALA A 533 33.55 22.34 9.84
N LEU A 534 34.40 23.34 9.57
CA LEU A 534 35.47 23.25 8.57
C LEU A 534 36.60 22.25 8.91
N SER A 535 36.84 22.02 10.21
CA SER A 535 37.89 21.10 10.68
C SER A 535 37.39 19.70 11.04
N GLY A 536 36.07 19.51 11.16
CA GLY A 536 35.46 18.26 11.62
C GLY A 536 35.50 18.09 13.16
N ASN A 537 35.54 19.18 13.92
CA ASN A 537 35.57 19.11 15.39
C ASN A 537 34.16 18.90 15.98
N LEU A 538 33.94 17.72 16.56
CA LEU A 538 32.63 17.23 17.03
C LEU A 538 32.31 17.55 18.51
N LYS A 539 33.18 18.24 19.26
CA LYS A 539 33.06 18.38 20.74
C LYS A 539 31.85 19.16 21.25
N GLN A 540 31.03 19.78 20.40
CA GLN A 540 29.88 20.62 20.79
C GLN A 540 28.54 20.12 20.23
N ARG A 541 28.09 18.90 20.53
CA ARG A 541 26.69 18.52 20.25
C ARG A 541 26.02 17.81 21.42
N VAL A 542 24.77 18.21 21.65
CA VAL A 542 23.75 17.44 22.35
C VAL A 542 23.10 16.57 21.27
N LEU A 543 23.23 15.26 21.37
CA LEU A 543 22.45 14.31 20.57
C LEU A 543 21.15 14.08 21.35
N GLU A 544 20.09 14.79 20.97
CA GLU A 544 18.74 14.38 21.35
C GLU A 544 18.24 13.45 20.25
N GLU A 545 17.91 12.21 20.62
CA GLU A 545 17.20 11.30 19.71
C GLU A 545 15.80 11.87 19.50
N THR A 546 15.51 12.29 18.26
CA THR A 546 14.19 12.81 17.91
C THR A 546 13.22 11.67 17.72
N THR A 547 12.06 11.72 18.36
CA THR A 547 10.99 10.73 18.23
C THR A 547 10.00 11.05 17.10
N GLU A 548 10.35 11.99 16.22
CA GLU A 548 9.49 12.43 15.12
C GLU A 548 9.49 11.41 13.97
N HIS A 549 8.29 11.03 13.50
CA HIS A 549 8.10 9.95 12.52
C HIS A 549 8.97 10.12 11.26
N TYR A 550 8.97 11.30 10.62
CA TYR A 550 9.77 11.53 9.42
C TYR A 550 11.27 11.41 9.67
N HIS A 551 11.79 11.85 10.83
CA HIS A 551 13.20 11.70 11.16
C HIS A 551 13.59 10.23 11.38
N VAL A 552 12.69 9.45 11.98
CA VAL A 552 12.87 7.99 12.11
C VAL A 552 12.93 7.36 10.72
N ILE A 553 12.02 7.72 9.82
CA ILE A 553 12.01 7.23 8.42
C ILE A 553 13.31 7.62 7.70
N GLN A 554 13.72 8.89 7.78
CA GLN A 554 14.96 9.40 7.19
C GLN A 554 16.18 8.62 7.71
N LYS A 555 16.24 8.33 9.03
CA LYS A 555 17.30 7.52 9.64
C LYS A 555 17.38 6.14 8.98
N PHE A 556 16.28 5.41 8.89
CA PHE A 556 16.29 4.07 8.29
C PHE A 556 16.59 4.10 6.78
N ILE A 557 16.09 5.09 6.06
CA ILE A 557 16.43 5.32 4.64
C ILE A 557 17.94 5.52 4.47
N ILE A 558 18.56 6.37 5.31
CA ILE A 558 20.01 6.63 5.29
C ILE A 558 20.78 5.36 5.62
N LEU A 559 20.36 4.60 6.63
CA LEU A 559 21.00 3.34 7.02
C LEU A 559 20.79 2.23 5.97
N GLY A 560 19.78 2.34 5.12
CA GLY A 560 19.40 1.28 4.16
C GLY A 560 18.74 0.08 4.82
N ASP A 561 18.23 0.23 6.04
CA ASP A 561 17.59 -0.83 6.83
C ASP A 561 16.06 -0.76 6.66
N LEU A 562 15.56 -1.48 5.64
CA LEU A 562 14.13 -1.56 5.35
C LEU A 562 13.38 -2.44 6.36
N ASP A 563 14.00 -3.51 6.86
CA ASP A 563 13.36 -4.40 7.81
C ASP A 563 13.06 -3.71 9.14
N GLY A 564 14.02 -2.91 9.63
CA GLY A 564 13.84 -2.07 10.80
C GLY A 564 12.79 -0.97 10.58
N LEU A 565 12.73 -0.38 9.38
CA LEU A 565 11.68 0.58 9.04
C LEU A 565 10.27 -0.05 9.09
N MET A 566 10.13 -1.27 8.56
CA MET A 566 8.86 -1.98 8.57
C MET A 566 8.45 -2.42 9.98
N GLU A 567 9.40 -2.69 10.88
CA GLU A 567 9.13 -2.95 12.29
C GLU A 567 8.59 -1.71 13.01
N GLU A 568 9.21 -0.54 12.78
CA GLU A 568 8.69 0.73 13.31
C GLU A 568 7.28 1.03 12.79
N PHE A 569 7.03 0.80 11.51
CA PHE A 569 5.69 0.98 10.93
C PHE A 569 4.65 0.06 11.58
N SER A 570 5.00 -1.20 11.84
CA SER A 570 4.13 -2.14 12.54
C SER A 570 3.87 -1.69 13.99
N ASP A 571 4.91 -1.16 14.67
CA ASP A 571 4.78 -0.64 16.03
C ASP A 571 3.83 0.57 16.08
N TRP A 572 3.96 1.50 15.13
CA TRP A 572 3.11 2.68 15.03
C TRP A 572 1.64 2.33 14.75
N LEU A 573 1.40 1.32 13.92
CA LEU A 573 0.05 0.82 13.64
C LEU A 573 -0.57 0.11 14.85
N SER A 574 0.22 -0.66 15.60
CA SER A 574 -0.27 -1.48 16.72
C SER A 574 -0.48 -0.67 18.02
N HIS A 575 0.37 0.32 18.29
CA HIS A 575 0.30 1.15 19.50
C HIS A 575 -0.47 2.49 19.31
N GLY A 576 -1.02 2.72 18.12
CA GLY A 576 -1.63 3.99 17.66
C GLY A 576 -2.93 4.43 18.34
N LYS A 577 -2.89 4.76 19.63
CA LYS A 577 -3.84 5.69 20.25
C LYS A 577 -3.09 6.96 20.67
N PRO A 578 -3.28 8.10 19.97
CA PRO A 578 -4.26 8.36 18.90
C PRO A 578 -3.88 7.76 17.53
N ALA A 579 -4.87 7.70 16.62
CA ALA A 579 -4.70 7.21 15.26
C ALA A 579 -3.60 7.98 14.52
N LEU A 580 -2.85 7.30 13.65
CA LEU A 580 -1.78 7.89 12.86
C LEU A 580 -2.30 9.05 11.98
N PRO A 581 -1.51 10.13 11.83
CA PRO A 581 -1.88 11.23 10.95
C PRO A 581 -2.10 10.77 9.50
N SER A 582 -3.10 11.33 8.83
CA SER A 582 -3.48 10.94 7.47
C SER A 582 -2.38 11.21 6.43
N HIS A 583 -1.63 12.33 6.57
CA HIS A 583 -0.49 12.64 5.71
C HIS A 583 0.64 11.61 5.86
N LEU A 584 0.89 11.12 7.08
CA LEU A 584 1.90 10.09 7.34
C LEU A 584 1.48 8.76 6.72
N LEU A 585 0.21 8.36 6.84
CA LEU A 585 -0.30 7.15 6.19
C LEU A 585 -0.25 7.25 4.66
N ARG A 586 -0.53 8.44 4.08
CA ARG A 586 -0.33 8.69 2.65
C ARG A 586 1.12 8.46 2.26
N PHE A 587 2.05 9.08 2.99
CA PHE A 587 3.49 8.93 2.74
C PHE A 587 3.94 7.47 2.83
N MET A 588 3.58 6.76 3.91
CA MET A 588 3.91 5.35 4.11
C MET A 588 3.38 4.47 2.97
N THR A 589 2.14 4.70 2.54
CA THR A 589 1.53 3.95 1.44
C THR A 589 2.29 4.14 0.13
N HIS A 590 2.57 5.39 -0.24
CA HIS A 590 3.30 5.68 -1.48
C HIS A 590 4.77 5.25 -1.42
N LEU A 591 5.36 5.24 -0.23
CA LEU A 591 6.70 4.71 0.00
C LEU A 591 6.76 3.19 -0.25
N ILE A 592 5.75 2.44 0.19
CA ILE A 592 5.63 1.00 -0.11
C ILE A 592 5.40 0.77 -1.60
N LEU A 593 4.52 1.54 -2.24
CA LEU A 593 4.30 1.44 -3.67
C LEU A 593 5.58 1.73 -4.46
N PHE A 594 6.37 2.71 -4.01
CA PHE A 594 7.70 2.98 -4.55
C PHE A 594 8.63 1.78 -4.38
N PHE A 595 8.78 1.20 -3.18
CA PHE A 595 9.62 0.02 -2.99
C PHE A 595 9.18 -1.18 -3.83
N ARG A 596 7.86 -1.42 -3.94
CA ARG A 596 7.29 -2.46 -4.80
C ARG A 596 7.62 -2.23 -6.28
N SER A 597 7.53 -0.98 -6.75
CA SER A 597 7.85 -0.63 -8.14
C SER A 597 9.33 -0.80 -8.48
N LEU A 598 10.23 -0.68 -7.49
CA LEU A 598 11.64 -1.00 -7.61
C LEU A 598 11.95 -2.50 -7.53
N GLY A 599 10.95 -3.34 -7.25
CA GLY A 599 11.14 -4.78 -7.00
C GLY A 599 11.82 -5.07 -5.66
N MET A 600 11.82 -4.13 -4.72
CA MET A 600 12.37 -4.34 -3.38
C MET A 600 11.36 -5.09 -2.52
N GLN A 601 11.83 -6.13 -1.83
CA GLN A 601 10.99 -6.89 -0.92
C GLN A 601 10.78 -6.12 0.38
N THR A 602 9.51 -5.92 0.74
CA THR A 602 9.07 -5.40 2.03
C THR A 602 8.25 -6.45 2.74
N LYS A 603 8.19 -6.43 4.08
CA LYS A 603 7.32 -7.32 4.87
C LYS A 603 5.85 -7.13 4.45
N GLU A 604 5.32 -8.11 3.72
CA GLU A 604 4.01 -8.00 3.06
C GLU A 604 2.85 -7.82 4.04
N GLU A 605 2.92 -8.47 5.21
CA GLU A 605 1.92 -8.31 6.28
C GLU A 605 1.78 -6.85 6.71
N VAL A 606 2.91 -6.16 6.93
CA VAL A 606 2.91 -4.74 7.34
C VAL A 606 2.45 -3.86 6.18
N SER A 607 2.86 -4.15 4.95
CA SER A 607 2.41 -3.41 3.75
C SER A 607 0.89 -3.49 3.58
N VAL A 608 0.31 -4.67 3.77
CA VAL A 608 -1.13 -4.90 3.75
C VAL A 608 -1.85 -4.12 4.86
N ASP A 609 -1.31 -4.11 6.07
CA ASP A 609 -1.92 -3.38 7.20
C ASP A 609 -1.87 -1.86 7.01
N ILE A 610 -0.79 -1.32 6.44
CA ILE A 610 -0.70 0.10 6.05
C ILE A 610 -1.75 0.42 4.99
N LEU A 611 -1.82 -0.38 3.92
CA LEU A 611 -2.79 -0.19 2.83
C LEU A 611 -4.22 -0.22 3.34
N LYS A 612 -4.60 -1.21 4.17
CA LYS A 612 -5.94 -1.28 4.78
C LYS A 612 -6.25 -0.05 5.64
N THR A 613 -5.31 0.37 6.49
CA THR A 613 -5.49 1.54 7.37
C THR A 613 -5.67 2.81 6.53
N TYR A 614 -4.90 2.95 5.45
CA TYR A 614 -5.03 4.06 4.52
C TYR A 614 -6.35 4.03 3.74
N ILE A 615 -6.78 2.88 3.23
CA ILE A 615 -8.08 2.68 2.59
C ILE A 615 -9.21 3.09 3.54
N GLN A 616 -9.15 2.71 4.82
CA GLN A 616 -10.15 3.12 5.80
C GLN A 616 -10.19 4.64 6.00
N VAL A 617 -9.03 5.32 5.96
CA VAL A 617 -8.97 6.80 6.00
C VAL A 617 -9.64 7.41 4.76
N LEU A 618 -9.39 6.86 3.56
CA LEU A 618 -10.03 7.31 2.32
C LEU A 618 -11.56 7.14 2.36
N VAL A 619 -12.04 6.01 2.88
CA VAL A 619 -13.47 5.73 3.09
C VAL A 619 -14.08 6.76 4.03
N ASN A 620 -13.45 6.97 5.20
CA ASN A 620 -13.93 7.92 6.21
C ASN A 620 -13.97 9.37 5.70
N LYS A 621 -13.02 9.74 4.84
CA LYS A 621 -12.92 11.08 4.22
C LYS A 621 -13.68 11.21 2.90
N LYS A 622 -14.38 10.16 2.45
CA LYS A 622 -15.21 10.11 1.24
C LYS A 622 -14.45 10.35 -0.08
N HIS A 623 -13.18 9.97 -0.16
CA HIS A 623 -12.42 9.97 -1.42
C HIS A 623 -12.69 8.70 -2.23
N THR A 624 -13.93 8.53 -2.70
CA THR A 624 -14.38 7.28 -3.33
C THR A 624 -13.61 6.90 -4.58
N ASP A 625 -13.16 7.89 -5.35
CA ASP A 625 -12.49 7.67 -6.63
C ASP A 625 -11.10 7.02 -6.48
N LEU A 626 -10.49 7.16 -5.30
CA LEU A 626 -9.13 6.69 -5.05
C LEU A 626 -9.09 5.24 -4.58
N ILE A 627 -10.18 4.72 -4.02
CA ILE A 627 -10.19 3.47 -3.23
C ILE A 627 -9.88 2.25 -4.09
N ALA A 628 -10.47 2.16 -5.29
CA ALA A 628 -10.33 0.99 -6.16
C ALA A 628 -8.87 0.66 -6.48
N PHE A 629 -8.06 1.69 -6.75
CA PHE A 629 -6.64 1.54 -7.04
C PHE A 629 -5.85 0.98 -5.85
N TYR A 630 -6.02 1.53 -4.65
CA TYR A 630 -5.26 1.03 -3.50
C TYR A 630 -5.69 -0.37 -3.08
N VAL A 631 -6.97 -0.71 -3.27
CA VAL A 631 -7.47 -2.05 -2.98
C VAL A 631 -6.91 -3.09 -3.95
N SER A 632 -6.64 -2.74 -5.21
CA SER A 632 -6.02 -3.68 -6.17
C SER A 632 -4.58 -4.05 -5.82
N HIS A 633 -3.94 -3.33 -4.90
CA HIS A 633 -2.60 -3.63 -4.39
C HIS A 633 -2.61 -4.55 -3.15
N LEU A 634 -3.78 -5.01 -2.72
CA LEU A 634 -3.95 -6.05 -1.70
C LEU A 634 -4.00 -7.45 -2.35
N PRO A 635 -3.70 -8.53 -1.59
CA PRO A 635 -3.96 -9.89 -2.04
C PRO A 635 -5.42 -10.08 -2.45
N ALA A 636 -5.67 -10.86 -3.51
CA ALA A 636 -6.98 -10.95 -4.17
C ALA A 636 -8.16 -11.20 -3.20
N ASP A 637 -8.03 -12.17 -2.29
CA ASP A 637 -9.07 -12.49 -1.31
C ASP A 637 -9.37 -11.31 -0.37
N MET A 638 -8.33 -10.58 0.04
CA MET A 638 -8.45 -9.41 0.90
C MET A 638 -9.00 -8.21 0.13
N ALA A 639 -8.61 -8.05 -1.13
CA ALA A 639 -9.08 -6.99 -2.00
C ALA A 639 -10.60 -7.08 -2.20
N ILE A 640 -11.10 -8.30 -2.48
CA ILE A 640 -12.54 -8.57 -2.60
C ILE A 640 -13.27 -8.23 -1.30
N ALA A 641 -12.76 -8.71 -0.16
CA ALA A 641 -13.37 -8.45 1.13
C ALA A 641 -13.43 -6.94 1.46
N GLN A 642 -12.31 -6.23 1.33
CA GLN A 642 -12.21 -4.80 1.65
C GLN A 642 -13.04 -3.93 0.70
N TYR A 643 -12.99 -4.19 -0.61
CA TYR A 643 -13.80 -3.42 -1.56
C TYR A 643 -15.29 -3.68 -1.36
N SER A 644 -15.67 -4.92 -1.04
CA SER A 644 -17.08 -5.25 -0.75
C SER A 644 -17.61 -4.50 0.46
N GLU A 645 -16.82 -4.41 1.55
CA GLU A 645 -17.17 -3.66 2.76
C GLU A 645 -17.35 -2.16 2.46
N PHE A 646 -16.51 -1.59 1.58
CA PHE A 646 -16.69 -0.22 1.11
C PHE A 646 -17.98 -0.04 0.31
N LEU A 647 -18.27 -0.92 -0.67
CA LEU A 647 -19.46 -0.80 -1.51
C LEU A 647 -20.77 -0.95 -0.71
N GLU A 648 -20.76 -1.68 0.41
CA GLU A 648 -21.91 -1.73 1.32
C GLU A 648 -22.31 -0.35 1.88
N CYS A 649 -21.35 0.58 2.00
CA CYS A 649 -21.60 1.94 2.44
C CYS A 649 -22.16 2.85 1.32
N VAL A 650 -22.16 2.41 0.05
CA VAL A 650 -22.58 3.20 -1.11
C VAL A 650 -24.08 3.00 -1.39
N THR A 651 -24.86 4.04 -1.06
CA THR A 651 -26.33 4.01 -1.22
C THR A 651 -26.82 4.58 -2.55
N GLU A 652 -26.09 5.51 -3.17
CA GLU A 652 -26.54 6.23 -4.37
C GLU A 652 -26.28 5.44 -5.66
N THR A 653 -27.33 5.19 -6.47
CA THR A 653 -27.27 4.34 -7.67
C THR A 653 -26.22 4.80 -8.70
N ASP A 654 -26.08 6.10 -8.94
CA ASP A 654 -25.10 6.63 -9.89
C ASP A 654 -23.66 6.43 -9.39
N GLN A 655 -23.44 6.61 -8.09
CA GLN A 655 -22.15 6.36 -7.45
C GLN A 655 -21.79 4.87 -7.46
N ARG A 656 -22.78 3.97 -7.34
CA ARG A 656 -22.56 2.51 -7.45
C ARG A 656 -21.94 2.15 -8.80
N LYS A 657 -22.52 2.62 -9.91
CA LYS A 657 -22.00 2.36 -11.26
C LYS A 657 -20.59 2.89 -11.43
N HIS A 658 -20.36 4.13 -11.01
CA HIS A 658 -19.05 4.76 -11.05
C HIS A 658 -18.00 3.95 -10.28
N CYS A 659 -18.33 3.47 -9.08
CA CYS A 659 -17.41 2.61 -8.30
C CYS A 659 -17.10 1.29 -9.02
N LEU A 660 -18.09 0.64 -9.65
CA LEU A 660 -17.83 -0.58 -10.43
C LEU A 660 -16.96 -0.34 -11.67
N GLU A 661 -17.12 0.82 -12.32
CA GLU A 661 -16.25 1.24 -13.42
C GLU A 661 -14.81 1.40 -12.95
N LEU A 662 -14.59 2.09 -11.82
CA LEU A 662 -13.26 2.23 -11.21
C LEU A 662 -12.66 0.88 -10.78
N ALA A 663 -13.47 -0.02 -10.22
CA ALA A 663 -13.02 -1.36 -9.86
C ALA A 663 -12.53 -2.15 -11.08
N LYS A 664 -13.25 -2.04 -12.20
CA LYS A 664 -12.87 -2.65 -13.47
C LYS A 664 -11.59 -2.06 -14.03
N GLU A 665 -11.44 -0.74 -13.99
CA GLU A 665 -10.22 -0.05 -14.43
C GLU A 665 -8.99 -0.43 -13.57
N ALA A 666 -9.20 -0.63 -12.27
CA ALA A 666 -8.16 -1.07 -11.34
C ALA A 666 -7.83 -2.58 -11.44
N GLY A 667 -8.55 -3.34 -12.26
CA GLY A 667 -8.33 -4.78 -12.45
C GLY A 667 -8.89 -5.67 -11.33
N LEU A 668 -9.83 -5.17 -10.52
CA LEU A 668 -10.51 -5.98 -9.51
C LEU A 668 -11.53 -6.92 -10.16
N ASP A 669 -11.72 -8.10 -9.55
CA ASP A 669 -12.79 -9.02 -9.95
C ASP A 669 -14.15 -8.45 -9.52
N VAL A 670 -14.73 -7.65 -10.41
CA VAL A 670 -16.05 -7.04 -10.24
C VAL A 670 -17.10 -8.12 -9.94
N ALA A 671 -16.97 -9.31 -10.53
CA ALA A 671 -17.97 -10.34 -10.38
C ALA A 671 -17.94 -10.97 -8.97
N ALA A 672 -16.75 -11.27 -8.46
CA ALA A 672 -16.58 -11.75 -7.09
C ALA A 672 -16.93 -10.68 -6.05
N VAL A 673 -16.57 -9.42 -6.30
CA VAL A 673 -16.89 -8.28 -5.44
C VAL A 673 -18.40 -8.12 -5.29
N THR A 674 -19.16 -7.96 -6.39
CA THR A 674 -20.61 -7.70 -6.30
C THR A 674 -21.35 -8.88 -5.70
N LYS A 675 -20.93 -10.12 -5.99
CA LYS A 675 -21.44 -11.32 -5.33
C LYS A 675 -21.22 -11.27 -3.82
N THR A 676 -20.00 -10.92 -3.38
CA THR A 676 -19.65 -10.84 -1.95
C THR A 676 -20.45 -9.75 -1.23
N VAL A 677 -20.63 -8.57 -1.84
CA VAL A 677 -21.51 -7.50 -1.32
C VAL A 677 -22.92 -8.02 -1.09
N VAL A 678 -23.48 -8.74 -2.07
CA VAL A 678 -24.84 -9.29 -1.98
C VAL A 678 -24.95 -10.33 -0.88
N GLU A 679 -23.96 -11.21 -0.77
CA GLU A 679 -23.92 -12.22 0.27
C GLU A 679 -23.77 -11.64 1.68
N ASN A 680 -22.91 -10.65 1.87
CA ASN A 680 -22.68 -10.01 3.17
C ASN A 680 -23.96 -9.37 3.72
N ILE A 681 -24.63 -8.57 2.89
CA ILE A 681 -25.89 -7.91 3.28
C ILE A 681 -26.98 -8.97 3.55
N ARG A 682 -27.02 -10.06 2.78
CA ARG A 682 -27.99 -11.16 2.98
C ARG A 682 -27.73 -11.97 4.25
N LYS A 683 -26.46 -12.11 4.66
CA LYS A 683 -26.01 -12.91 5.82
C LYS A 683 -26.13 -12.16 7.15
N ARG A 684 -26.11 -10.81 7.16
CA ARG A 684 -26.20 -9.98 8.39
C ARG A 684 -27.39 -10.32 9.29
N ASP A 685 -28.50 -10.79 8.73
CA ASP A 685 -29.74 -11.08 9.50
C ASP A 685 -30.10 -12.57 9.58
N ALA A 686 -29.11 -13.46 9.44
CA ALA A 686 -29.36 -14.90 9.55
C ALA A 686 -29.83 -15.33 10.96
N ASP A 687 -29.55 -14.51 11.98
CA ASP A 687 -29.82 -14.83 13.39
C ASP A 687 -31.28 -14.57 13.84
N ASP A 688 -32.13 -13.92 13.04
CA ASP A 688 -33.46 -13.46 13.49
C ASP A 688 -34.64 -14.37 13.07
N PHE A 689 -34.36 -15.62 12.69
CA PHE A 689 -35.40 -16.63 12.42
C PHE A 689 -35.98 -17.28 13.70
N SER A 690 -35.86 -16.63 14.87
CA SER A 690 -36.56 -17.06 16.08
C SER A 690 -37.91 -16.37 16.22
N HIS A 691 -38.97 -17.07 15.80
CA HIS A 691 -40.34 -16.92 16.32
C HIS A 691 -40.85 -15.48 16.54
N HIS A 692 -41.15 -14.74 15.47
CA HIS A 692 -42.20 -13.72 15.53
C HIS A 692 -43.43 -14.17 14.73
N ASP A 693 -44.10 -15.17 15.29
CA ASP A 693 -45.56 -15.19 15.25
C ASP A 693 -46.03 -13.83 15.82
N LEU A 694 -46.80 -13.07 15.03
CA LEU A 694 -47.54 -11.84 15.40
C LEU A 694 -46.83 -10.49 15.12
N ALA A 695 -46.69 -10.12 13.84
CA ALA A 695 -46.74 -8.70 13.47
C ALA A 695 -47.48 -8.51 12.13
N LEU A 696 -48.54 -7.70 12.19
CA LEU A 696 -49.50 -7.33 11.16
C LEU A 696 -48.96 -6.27 10.19
N ASP A 697 -47.68 -6.34 9.80
CA ASP A 697 -47.11 -5.37 8.85
C ASP A 697 -46.82 -6.06 7.51
N SER A 698 -47.77 -5.91 6.58
CA SER A 698 -47.70 -6.48 5.23
C SER A 698 -46.97 -5.58 4.22
N GLY A 699 -46.48 -4.41 4.65
CA GLY A 699 -45.77 -3.46 3.79
C GLY A 699 -44.27 -3.77 3.66
N THR A 700 -43.67 -3.31 2.57
CA THR A 700 -42.21 -3.31 2.40
C THR A 700 -41.60 -2.27 3.34
N SER A 701 -40.80 -2.71 4.32
CA SER A 701 -40.09 -1.80 5.23
C SER A 701 -38.85 -1.21 4.57
N GLU A 702 -38.29 -0.14 5.14
CA GLU A 702 -37.05 0.47 4.65
C GLU A 702 -35.86 -0.52 4.68
N GLU A 703 -35.85 -1.44 5.65
CA GLU A 703 -34.83 -2.49 5.75
C GLU A 703 -35.02 -3.56 4.65
N ASP A 704 -36.28 -3.88 4.32
CA ASP A 704 -36.58 -4.77 3.20
C ASP A 704 -36.14 -4.13 1.87
N LEU A 705 -36.39 -2.82 1.67
CA LEU A 705 -35.92 -2.06 0.49
C LEU A 705 -34.40 -2.11 0.35
N ARG A 706 -33.65 -1.93 1.44
CA ARG A 706 -32.19 -2.04 1.42
C ARG A 706 -31.72 -3.41 0.95
N LYS A 707 -32.41 -4.50 1.32
CA LYS A 707 -32.12 -5.87 0.87
C LYS A 707 -32.48 -6.10 -0.59
N ILE A 708 -33.55 -5.45 -1.07
CA ILE A 708 -33.99 -5.49 -2.46
C ILE A 708 -32.99 -4.76 -3.36
N ASP A 709 -32.57 -3.56 -2.97
CA ASP A 709 -31.67 -2.70 -3.75
C ASP A 709 -30.25 -3.28 -3.92
N VAL A 710 -29.88 -4.29 -3.15
CA VAL A 710 -28.58 -4.99 -3.33
C VAL A 710 -28.51 -5.72 -4.66
N ILE A 711 -29.66 -6.14 -5.20
CA ILE A 711 -29.73 -6.84 -6.49
C ILE A 711 -29.24 -5.95 -7.63
N ASP A 712 -29.38 -4.62 -7.50
CA ASP A 712 -28.94 -3.67 -8.51
C ASP A 712 -27.45 -3.84 -8.84
N TRP A 713 -26.61 -4.19 -7.84
CA TRP A 713 -25.18 -4.46 -8.04
C TRP A 713 -24.91 -5.54 -9.08
N LEU A 714 -25.71 -6.61 -9.09
CA LEU A 714 -25.58 -7.74 -10.03
C LEU A 714 -26.30 -7.47 -11.36
N VAL A 715 -27.29 -6.59 -11.36
CA VAL A 715 -28.08 -6.27 -12.57
C VAL A 715 -27.35 -5.30 -13.49
N PHE A 716 -26.42 -4.48 -12.95
CA PHE A 716 -25.62 -3.54 -13.73
C PHE A 716 -24.75 -4.22 -14.79
N ASP A 717 -24.18 -5.39 -14.48
CA ASP A 717 -23.41 -6.18 -15.44
C ASP A 717 -24.27 -7.33 -16.00
N PRO A 718 -24.59 -7.33 -17.30
CA PRO A 718 -25.28 -8.46 -17.92
C PRO A 718 -24.59 -9.81 -17.71
N SER A 719 -23.25 -9.86 -17.56
CA SER A 719 -22.50 -11.11 -17.35
C SER A 719 -22.90 -11.84 -16.06
N GLN A 720 -23.41 -11.10 -15.07
CA GLN A 720 -23.76 -11.61 -13.76
C GLN A 720 -25.23 -11.99 -13.64
N ARG A 721 -25.98 -12.05 -14.76
CA ARG A 721 -27.43 -12.26 -14.73
C ARG A 721 -27.84 -13.58 -14.07
N ALA A 722 -27.05 -14.63 -14.25
CA ALA A 722 -27.27 -15.91 -13.59
C ALA A 722 -27.18 -15.78 -12.05
N GLU A 723 -26.18 -15.06 -11.56
CA GLU A 723 -26.00 -14.80 -10.13
C GLU A 723 -27.09 -13.88 -9.57
N ALA A 724 -27.46 -12.82 -10.30
CA ALA A 724 -28.60 -11.96 -9.95
C ALA A 724 -29.89 -12.77 -9.76
N LEU A 725 -30.11 -13.77 -10.61
CA LEU A 725 -31.26 -14.67 -10.51
C LEU A 725 -31.19 -15.59 -9.28
N LYS A 726 -30.02 -16.16 -9.00
CA LYS A 726 -29.80 -17.01 -7.80
C LYS A 726 -30.04 -16.21 -6.52
N GLN A 727 -29.47 -15.01 -6.42
CA GLN A 727 -29.57 -14.15 -5.25
C GLN A 727 -30.99 -13.59 -5.06
N SER A 728 -31.64 -13.16 -6.14
CA SER A 728 -33.05 -12.71 -6.08
C SER A 728 -33.99 -13.83 -5.64
N ASN A 729 -33.81 -15.06 -6.13
CA ASN A 729 -34.58 -16.21 -5.67
C ASN A 729 -34.38 -16.46 -4.17
N ALA A 730 -33.15 -16.39 -3.67
CA ALA A 730 -32.88 -16.54 -2.24
C ALA A 730 -33.58 -15.48 -1.38
N ILE A 731 -33.60 -14.22 -1.83
CA ILE A 731 -34.29 -13.13 -1.15
C ILE A 731 -35.82 -13.33 -1.21
N MET A 732 -36.36 -13.68 -2.39
CA MET A 732 -37.80 -13.97 -2.55
C MET A 732 -38.25 -15.14 -1.68
N ARG A 733 -37.43 -16.20 -1.53
CA ARG A 733 -37.71 -17.31 -0.60
C ARG A 733 -37.92 -16.81 0.83
N LYS A 734 -37.04 -15.92 1.31
CA LYS A 734 -37.16 -15.32 2.66
C LYS A 734 -38.45 -14.49 2.79
N PHE A 735 -38.75 -13.61 1.84
CA PHE A 735 -39.95 -12.77 1.90
C PHE A 735 -41.25 -13.58 1.80
N LEU A 736 -41.30 -14.60 0.95
CA LEU A 736 -42.45 -15.49 0.82
C LEU A 736 -42.68 -16.32 2.10
N GLY A 737 -41.61 -16.83 2.72
CA GLY A 737 -41.67 -17.51 4.02
C GLY A 737 -42.28 -16.63 5.11
N SER A 738 -41.97 -15.33 5.09
CA SER A 738 -42.52 -14.31 5.99
C SER A 738 -43.83 -13.67 5.51
N LYS A 739 -44.44 -14.18 4.44
CA LYS A 739 -45.70 -13.67 3.83
C LYS A 739 -45.65 -12.20 3.37
N LYS A 740 -44.46 -11.61 3.18
CA LYS A 740 -44.27 -10.25 2.63
C LYS A 740 -44.32 -10.28 1.09
N HIS A 741 -45.52 -10.42 0.54
CA HIS A 741 -45.72 -10.63 -0.90
C HIS A 741 -45.35 -9.40 -1.75
N GLU A 742 -45.62 -8.18 -1.27
CA GLU A 742 -45.27 -6.95 -1.99
C GLU A 742 -43.74 -6.76 -2.08
N ALA A 743 -42.99 -7.03 -1.00
CA ALA A 743 -41.53 -7.04 -1.03
C ALA A 743 -40.97 -8.07 -2.04
N ALA A 744 -41.57 -9.27 -2.11
CA ALA A 744 -41.19 -10.28 -3.11
C ALA A 744 -41.48 -9.83 -4.56
N LYS A 745 -42.56 -9.07 -4.79
CA LYS A 745 -42.85 -8.46 -6.11
C LYS A 745 -41.83 -7.37 -6.48
N GLU A 746 -41.43 -6.56 -5.51
CA GLU A 746 -40.40 -5.54 -5.73
C GLU A 746 -39.05 -6.17 -6.11
N VAL A 747 -38.65 -7.28 -5.46
CA VAL A 747 -37.49 -8.08 -5.89
C VAL A 747 -37.65 -8.57 -7.33
N PHE A 748 -38.82 -9.11 -7.67
CA PHE A 748 -39.10 -9.61 -9.00
C PHE A 748 -38.99 -8.49 -10.06
N ALA A 749 -39.49 -7.29 -9.77
CA ALA A 749 -39.44 -6.14 -10.67
C ALA A 749 -38.01 -5.61 -10.92
N LYS A 750 -37.05 -5.90 -10.04
CA LYS A 750 -35.62 -5.54 -10.24
C LYS A 750 -34.93 -6.40 -11.31
N ILE A 751 -35.43 -7.59 -11.60
CA ILE A 751 -34.83 -8.50 -12.57
C ILE A 751 -35.37 -8.15 -13.98
N PRO A 752 -34.50 -7.80 -14.95
CA PRO A 752 -34.94 -7.50 -16.31
C PRO A 752 -35.65 -8.69 -16.98
N GLU A 753 -36.68 -8.43 -17.79
CA GLU A 753 -37.47 -9.51 -18.44
C GLU A 753 -36.64 -10.35 -19.43
N ASP A 754 -35.60 -9.77 -20.01
CA ASP A 754 -34.69 -10.43 -20.94
C ASP A 754 -33.59 -11.25 -20.24
N SER A 755 -33.56 -11.28 -18.90
CA SER A 755 -32.52 -11.93 -18.10
C SER A 755 -32.29 -13.39 -18.50
N MET A 756 -33.36 -14.17 -18.67
CA MET A 756 -33.25 -15.59 -19.06
C MET A 756 -32.62 -15.74 -20.44
N ARG A 757 -33.02 -14.89 -21.40
CA ARG A 757 -32.50 -14.91 -22.76
C ARG A 757 -31.02 -14.55 -22.78
N GLU A 758 -30.60 -13.59 -21.97
CA GLU A 758 -29.21 -13.18 -21.88
C GLU A 758 -28.34 -14.27 -21.23
N ILE A 759 -28.84 -14.98 -20.21
CA ILE A 759 -28.13 -16.15 -19.61
C ILE A 759 -27.87 -17.22 -20.68
N TYR A 760 -28.89 -17.62 -21.44
CA TYR A 760 -28.72 -18.62 -22.52
C TYR A 760 -27.77 -18.13 -23.61
N LYS A 761 -27.88 -16.86 -24.02
CA LYS A 761 -26.99 -16.26 -25.03
C LYS A 761 -25.53 -16.22 -24.59
N GLN A 762 -25.25 -15.93 -23.31
CA GLN A 762 -23.90 -15.94 -22.76
C GLN A 762 -23.34 -17.36 -22.67
N TRP A 763 -24.17 -18.33 -22.29
CA TRP A 763 -23.78 -19.74 -22.27
C TRP A 763 -23.47 -20.26 -23.68
N GLU A 764 -24.32 -19.96 -24.66
CA GLU A 764 -24.08 -20.30 -26.07
C GLU A 764 -22.79 -19.68 -26.62
N ALA A 765 -22.43 -18.47 -26.18
CA ALA A 765 -21.20 -17.79 -26.58
C ALA A 765 -19.92 -18.45 -26.03
N GLN A 766 -20.01 -19.21 -24.94
CA GLN A 766 -18.88 -19.97 -24.36
C GLN A 766 -18.57 -21.27 -25.10
N GLY A 767 -19.35 -21.61 -26.14
CA GLY A 767 -19.00 -22.61 -27.14
C GLY A 767 -18.99 -24.05 -26.63
N MET A 768 -20.14 -24.57 -26.21
CA MET A 768 -20.29 -25.96 -25.77
C MET A 768 -21.68 -26.52 -26.14
N ASP A 769 -21.72 -27.69 -26.77
CA ASP A 769 -22.91 -28.56 -26.95
C ASP A 769 -23.40 -29.18 -25.60
N ILE A 770 -23.13 -28.49 -24.48
CA ILE A 770 -23.35 -28.97 -23.12
C ILE A 770 -24.56 -28.23 -22.52
N PRO A 771 -25.50 -28.93 -21.88
CA PRO A 771 -26.64 -28.31 -21.22
C PRO A 771 -26.19 -27.30 -20.15
N LEU A 772 -26.97 -26.23 -19.99
CA LEU A 772 -26.74 -25.18 -18.99
C LEU A 772 -26.48 -25.79 -17.59
N PRO A 773 -25.59 -25.24 -16.75
CA PRO A 773 -25.29 -25.79 -15.43
C PRO A 773 -26.56 -26.03 -14.62
N ALA A 774 -26.61 -27.15 -13.90
CA ALA A 774 -27.80 -27.55 -13.13
C ALA A 774 -28.25 -26.45 -12.16
N GLU A 775 -27.31 -25.70 -11.57
CA GLU A 775 -27.62 -24.57 -10.69
C GLU A 775 -28.37 -23.44 -11.39
N ASP A 776 -27.98 -23.08 -12.61
CA ASP A 776 -28.57 -21.99 -13.37
C ASP A 776 -29.95 -22.39 -13.92
N GLN A 777 -30.06 -23.63 -14.43
CA GLN A 777 -31.36 -24.21 -14.82
C GLN A 777 -32.34 -24.23 -13.65
N ASN A 778 -31.84 -24.63 -12.48
CA ASN A 778 -32.61 -24.66 -11.25
C ASN A 778 -33.06 -23.28 -10.79
N ALA A 779 -32.18 -22.27 -10.89
CA ALA A 779 -32.52 -20.89 -10.57
C ALA A 779 -33.58 -20.33 -11.54
N ILE A 780 -33.47 -20.61 -12.83
CA ILE A 780 -34.47 -20.21 -13.84
C ILE A 780 -35.82 -20.85 -13.52
N ARG A 781 -35.84 -22.15 -13.24
CA ARG A 781 -37.06 -22.89 -12.90
C ARG A 781 -37.72 -22.33 -11.64
N GLU A 782 -36.94 -22.10 -10.60
CA GLU A 782 -37.40 -21.52 -9.34
C GLU A 782 -37.99 -20.13 -9.53
N HIS A 783 -37.31 -19.27 -10.29
CA HIS A 783 -37.78 -17.93 -10.60
C HIS A 783 -39.13 -17.94 -11.32
N LEU A 784 -39.30 -18.83 -12.30
CA LEU A 784 -40.56 -19.02 -13.02
C LEU A 784 -41.68 -19.54 -12.11
N CYS A 785 -41.37 -20.43 -11.17
CA CYS A 785 -42.32 -20.91 -10.17
C CYS A 785 -42.78 -19.79 -9.22
N ILE A 786 -41.84 -18.97 -8.74
CA ILE A 786 -42.16 -17.82 -7.89
C ILE A 786 -43.02 -16.81 -8.66
N ARG A 787 -42.69 -16.53 -9.92
CA ARG A 787 -43.51 -15.67 -10.80
C ARG A 787 -44.93 -16.16 -10.91
N ALA A 788 -45.13 -17.44 -11.25
CA ALA A 788 -46.45 -18.03 -11.38
C ALA A 788 -47.26 -17.96 -10.07
N TYR A 789 -46.59 -18.11 -8.91
CA TYR A 789 -47.22 -17.94 -7.61
C TYR A 789 -47.66 -16.49 -7.35
N LEU A 790 -46.78 -15.51 -7.61
CA LEU A 790 -47.08 -14.09 -7.41
C LEU A 790 -48.22 -13.62 -8.34
N GLU A 791 -48.20 -14.02 -9.61
CA GLU A 791 -49.26 -13.75 -10.59
C GLU A 791 -50.61 -14.36 -10.14
N ALA A 792 -50.61 -15.61 -9.66
CA ALA A 792 -51.83 -16.24 -9.16
C ALA A 792 -52.38 -15.54 -7.91
N HIS A 793 -51.51 -15.11 -7.00
CA HIS A 793 -51.88 -14.37 -5.80
C HIS A 793 -52.41 -12.97 -6.13
N GLU A 794 -51.81 -12.28 -7.12
CA GLU A 794 -52.28 -10.99 -7.61
C GLU A 794 -53.65 -11.10 -8.30
N ALA A 795 -53.81 -12.04 -9.22
CA ALA A 795 -55.08 -12.31 -9.87
C ALA A 795 -56.19 -12.61 -8.84
N PHE A 796 -55.87 -13.36 -7.78
CA PHE A 796 -56.79 -13.56 -6.66
C PHE A 796 -57.12 -12.25 -5.92
N ASN A 797 -56.12 -11.43 -5.60
CA ASN A 797 -56.35 -10.17 -4.89
C ASN A 797 -57.14 -9.17 -5.72
N GLU A 798 -56.89 -9.08 -7.02
CA GLU A 798 -57.68 -8.28 -7.95
C GLU A 798 -59.11 -8.79 -8.02
N TRP A 799 -59.30 -10.11 -8.18
CA TRP A 799 -60.61 -10.74 -8.13
C TRP A 799 -61.34 -10.48 -6.81
N PHE A 800 -60.65 -10.62 -5.68
CA PHE A 800 -61.21 -10.41 -4.35
C PHE A 800 -61.61 -8.95 -4.13
N LYS A 801 -60.80 -7.99 -4.61
CA LYS A 801 -61.15 -6.56 -4.63
C LYS A 801 -62.35 -6.29 -5.55
N HIS A 802 -62.41 -6.94 -6.72
CA HIS A 802 -63.53 -6.83 -7.66
C HIS A 802 -64.84 -7.44 -7.11
N MET A 803 -64.79 -8.60 -6.46
CA MET A 803 -65.95 -9.23 -5.83
C MET A 803 -66.53 -8.37 -4.70
N ASN A 804 -65.66 -7.62 -3.99
CA ASN A 804 -66.05 -6.72 -2.92
C ASN A 804 -66.36 -5.28 -3.40
N SER A 805 -66.28 -5.00 -4.70
CA SER A 805 -66.55 -3.68 -5.31
C SER A 805 -67.51 -3.87 -6.50
N PRO A 806 -68.83 -3.59 -6.40
CA PRO A 806 -69.78 -3.99 -7.43
C PRO A 806 -69.59 -3.20 -8.76
N PRO A 807 -69.32 -3.82 -9.92
CA PRO A 807 -69.23 -3.11 -11.19
C PRO A 807 -70.42 -3.40 -12.15
N GLN A 808 -70.85 -2.37 -12.88
CA GLN A 808 -71.81 -2.42 -14.00
C GLN A 808 -71.20 -3.11 -15.25
N LYS A 809 -72.04 -3.84 -16.01
CA LYS A 809 -71.69 -4.59 -17.25
C LYS A 809 -71.18 -3.70 -18.38
N PRO A 810 -70.15 -4.10 -19.17
CA PRO A 810 -70.43 -4.83 -20.43
C PRO A 810 -69.38 -5.85 -20.96
N THR A 811 -69.95 -6.83 -21.69
CA THR A 811 -69.57 -7.64 -22.89
C THR A 811 -68.15 -8.17 -23.20
N LEU A 812 -68.15 -9.45 -23.62
CA LEU A 812 -67.06 -10.34 -24.07
C LEU A 812 -66.41 -10.01 -25.44
N SER A 813 -65.14 -10.40 -25.59
CA SER A 813 -64.49 -10.76 -26.86
C SER A 813 -63.55 -11.96 -26.66
N SER A 814 -63.51 -12.85 -27.64
CA SER A 814 -62.93 -14.20 -27.63
C SER A 814 -61.62 -14.32 -28.42
N GLN A 815 -60.65 -15.11 -27.92
CA GLN A 815 -59.89 -16.20 -28.60
C GLN A 815 -58.46 -16.36 -28.06
N ALA A 816 -58.06 -17.59 -27.72
CA ALA A 816 -56.66 -18.03 -27.59
C ALA A 816 -56.49 -19.46 -28.14
N LYS A 817 -55.32 -19.75 -28.75
CA LYS A 817 -55.04 -20.91 -29.63
C LYS A 817 -54.01 -21.88 -29.02
N PHE A 818 -54.26 -23.17 -29.24
CA PHE A 818 -53.46 -24.42 -29.32
C PHE A 818 -51.91 -24.46 -29.08
N THR A 819 -51.17 -23.37 -28.99
CA THR A 819 -49.70 -23.40 -28.82
C THR A 819 -49.21 -23.66 -27.39
N GLU A 820 -50.11 -23.76 -26.41
CA GLU A 820 -49.78 -23.96 -25.00
C GLU A 820 -49.55 -25.43 -24.62
N THR A 821 -49.99 -26.39 -25.43
CA THR A 821 -49.90 -27.83 -25.10
C THR A 821 -48.49 -28.40 -25.32
N VAL A 822 -47.72 -27.88 -26.27
CA VAL A 822 -46.37 -28.36 -26.61
C VAL A 822 -45.31 -27.83 -25.64
N ALA A 823 -45.53 -26.64 -25.07
CA ALA A 823 -44.66 -26.07 -24.03
C ALA A 823 -44.79 -26.77 -22.67
N HIS A 824 -45.90 -27.50 -22.45
CA HIS A 824 -46.13 -28.31 -21.26
C HIS A 824 -45.36 -29.63 -21.30
N GLU A 825 -45.27 -30.27 -22.47
CA GLU A 825 -44.62 -31.59 -22.63
C GLU A 825 -43.08 -31.53 -22.62
N MET A 826 -42.47 -30.40 -23.00
CA MET A 826 -41.01 -30.24 -22.89
C MET A 826 -40.55 -29.93 -21.44
N LYS A 827 -41.43 -29.39 -20.59
CA LYS A 827 -41.14 -29.09 -19.18
C LYS A 827 -41.13 -30.32 -18.26
N GLU A 828 -41.81 -31.41 -18.63
CA GLU A 828 -41.88 -32.62 -17.81
C GLU A 828 -40.59 -33.46 -17.85
N LYS A 829 -39.81 -33.39 -18.95
CA LYS A 829 -38.58 -34.19 -19.12
C LYS A 829 -37.35 -33.62 -18.41
N GLU A 830 -37.32 -32.32 -18.09
CA GLU A 830 -36.23 -31.67 -17.34
C GLU A 830 -36.37 -31.78 -15.81
N TYR A 831 -37.46 -32.36 -15.33
CA TYR A 831 -37.79 -32.39 -13.90
C TYR A 831 -37.12 -33.55 -13.13
N GLU A 832 -36.64 -34.59 -13.81
CA GLU A 832 -36.17 -35.82 -13.16
C GLU A 832 -34.67 -35.87 -12.82
N ASP A 833 -33.84 -34.91 -13.26
CA ASP A 833 -32.37 -35.02 -13.21
C ASP A 833 -31.62 -33.98 -12.33
N ALA A 834 -32.25 -33.36 -11.31
CA ALA A 834 -31.57 -32.35 -10.49
C ALA A 834 -31.02 -32.89 -9.14
N GLU A 835 -29.69 -32.87 -8.97
CA GLU A 835 -29.02 -33.02 -7.66
C GLU A 835 -29.33 -31.83 -6.74
N VAL A 836 -29.45 -32.09 -5.42
CA VAL A 836 -30.11 -31.18 -4.47
C VAL A 836 -29.16 -30.71 -3.36
N ASP A 837 -29.00 -29.39 -3.26
CA ASP A 837 -28.47 -28.68 -2.09
C ASP A 837 -29.45 -28.82 -0.88
N PRO A 838 -28.99 -29.32 0.28
CA PRO A 838 -29.84 -29.63 1.44
C PRO A 838 -30.55 -28.41 2.05
N GLU A 839 -29.92 -27.23 2.07
CA GLU A 839 -30.51 -26.01 2.65
C GLU A 839 -31.64 -25.48 1.75
N ARG A 840 -31.42 -25.53 0.43
CA ARG A 840 -32.42 -25.21 -0.59
C ARG A 840 -33.63 -26.15 -0.54
N SER A 841 -33.41 -27.45 -0.35
CA SER A 841 -34.48 -28.45 -0.24
C SER A 841 -35.42 -28.20 0.94
N HIS A 842 -34.84 -27.82 2.09
CA HIS A 842 -35.61 -27.52 3.29
C HIS A 842 -36.54 -26.31 3.08
N GLN A 843 -35.98 -25.22 2.54
CA GLN A 843 -36.73 -23.99 2.28
C GLN A 843 -37.81 -24.19 1.20
N MET A 844 -37.54 -24.95 0.14
CA MET A 844 -38.53 -25.28 -0.90
C MET A 844 -39.68 -26.12 -0.33
N THR A 845 -39.38 -27.07 0.56
CA THR A 845 -40.40 -27.86 1.26
C THR A 845 -41.28 -26.99 2.15
N LEU A 846 -40.68 -26.03 2.86
CA LEU A 846 -41.40 -25.07 3.69
C LEU A 846 -42.34 -24.18 2.85
N LEU A 847 -41.85 -23.63 1.74
CA LEU A 847 -42.64 -22.81 0.82
C LEU A 847 -43.81 -23.57 0.22
N ARG A 848 -43.59 -24.82 -0.22
CA ARG A 848 -44.67 -25.68 -0.70
C ARG A 848 -45.76 -25.85 0.36
N ARG A 849 -45.36 -26.12 1.62
CA ARG A 849 -46.27 -26.27 2.77
C ARG A 849 -47.06 -25.01 3.11
N LEU A 850 -46.51 -23.83 2.83
CA LEU A 850 -47.19 -22.56 3.08
C LEU A 850 -48.10 -22.15 1.91
N CYS A 851 -47.56 -22.20 0.68
CA CYS A 851 -48.18 -21.61 -0.50
C CYS A 851 -49.23 -22.53 -1.14
N LEU A 852 -48.99 -23.83 -1.25
CA LEU A 852 -49.89 -24.74 -1.99
C LEU A 852 -51.23 -24.95 -1.26
N PRO A 853 -51.27 -25.17 0.06
CA PRO A 853 -52.54 -25.20 0.79
C PRO A 853 -53.30 -23.89 0.66
N MET A 854 -52.61 -22.74 0.80
CA MET A 854 -53.20 -21.43 0.64
C MET A 854 -53.85 -21.28 -0.75
N MET A 855 -53.12 -21.60 -1.83
CA MET A 855 -53.65 -21.54 -3.20
C MET A 855 -54.87 -22.45 -3.41
N ALA A 856 -54.87 -23.66 -2.86
CA ALA A 856 -56.03 -24.55 -2.94
C ALA A 856 -57.26 -23.98 -2.22
N PHE A 857 -57.07 -23.34 -1.05
CA PHE A 857 -58.16 -22.65 -0.34
C PHE A 857 -58.66 -21.42 -1.08
N LEU A 858 -57.76 -20.65 -1.69
CA LEU A 858 -58.11 -19.47 -2.48
C LEU A 858 -58.88 -19.87 -3.74
N LEU A 859 -58.40 -20.87 -4.49
CA LEU A 859 -59.07 -21.40 -5.68
C LEU A 859 -60.46 -21.98 -5.34
N HIS A 860 -60.59 -22.72 -4.24
CA HIS A 860 -61.90 -23.17 -3.75
C HIS A 860 -62.82 -21.98 -3.47
N SER A 861 -62.31 -20.91 -2.84
CA SER A 861 -63.12 -19.74 -2.49
C SER A 861 -63.59 -18.99 -3.75
N VAL A 862 -62.75 -18.90 -4.79
CA VAL A 862 -63.12 -18.36 -6.11
C VAL A 862 -64.22 -19.21 -6.75
N LEU A 863 -63.98 -20.51 -6.95
CA LEU A 863 -64.92 -21.41 -7.61
C LEU A 863 -66.26 -21.51 -6.86
N HIS A 864 -66.24 -21.48 -5.53
CA HIS A 864 -67.45 -21.54 -4.72
C HIS A 864 -68.31 -20.28 -4.86
N SER A 865 -67.67 -19.11 -4.91
CA SER A 865 -68.38 -17.83 -5.01
C SER A 865 -68.80 -17.46 -6.44
N THR A 866 -68.17 -18.04 -7.46
CA THR A 866 -68.62 -17.98 -8.87
C THR A 866 -69.66 -19.05 -9.21
N GLU A 867 -70.18 -19.77 -8.20
CA GLU A 867 -71.16 -20.87 -8.32
C GLU A 867 -70.70 -22.09 -9.14
N GLN A 868 -69.40 -22.25 -9.39
CA GLN A 868 -68.81 -23.40 -10.08
C GLN A 868 -68.54 -24.56 -9.11
N HIS A 869 -69.59 -25.01 -8.40
CA HIS A 869 -69.46 -25.97 -7.30
C HIS A 869 -68.94 -27.36 -7.74
N GLN A 870 -69.18 -27.78 -8.99
CA GLN A 870 -68.64 -29.04 -9.52
C GLN A 870 -67.12 -28.99 -9.68
N GLU A 871 -66.59 -27.85 -10.16
CA GLU A 871 -65.14 -27.65 -10.28
C GLU A 871 -64.47 -27.54 -8.90
N CYS A 872 -65.16 -27.02 -7.88
CA CYS A 872 -64.67 -27.08 -6.50
C CYS A 872 -64.34 -28.52 -6.07
N LEU A 873 -65.20 -29.48 -6.43
CA LEU A 873 -65.04 -30.89 -6.04
C LEU A 873 -63.90 -31.58 -6.80
N ARG A 874 -63.67 -31.21 -8.05
CA ARG A 874 -62.50 -31.68 -8.82
C ARG A 874 -61.16 -31.24 -8.22
N LEU A 875 -61.13 -30.22 -7.37
CA LEU A 875 -59.93 -29.90 -6.60
C LEU A 875 -59.51 -31.04 -5.67
N ALA A 876 -60.45 -31.88 -5.21
CA ALA A 876 -60.12 -33.08 -4.43
C ALA A 876 -59.30 -34.07 -5.25
N ASP A 877 -59.63 -34.25 -6.53
CA ASP A 877 -58.91 -35.13 -7.44
C ASP A 877 -57.49 -34.60 -7.73
N ILE A 878 -57.36 -33.28 -7.90
CA ILE A 878 -56.06 -32.64 -8.10
C ILE A 878 -55.17 -32.78 -6.85
N VAL A 879 -55.72 -32.51 -5.66
CA VAL A 879 -54.95 -32.60 -4.40
C VAL A 879 -54.56 -34.04 -4.06
N SER A 880 -55.43 -35.01 -4.36
CA SER A 880 -55.22 -36.43 -4.10
C SER A 880 -54.47 -37.19 -5.21
N SER A 881 -54.17 -36.53 -6.33
CA SER A 881 -53.48 -37.15 -7.46
C SER A 881 -52.11 -37.71 -7.07
N GLU A 882 -51.86 -38.97 -7.43
CA GLU A 882 -50.58 -39.64 -7.24
C GLU A 882 -49.46 -39.09 -8.15
N GLN A 883 -49.82 -38.37 -9.21
CA GLN A 883 -48.86 -37.72 -10.10
C GLN A 883 -48.20 -36.52 -9.41
N GLN A 884 -48.98 -35.72 -8.68
CA GLN A 884 -48.52 -34.47 -8.08
C GLN A 884 -48.28 -34.56 -6.56
N LYS A 885 -48.85 -35.57 -5.89
CA LYS A 885 -48.72 -35.87 -4.45
C LYS A 885 -48.95 -34.66 -3.54
N LEU A 886 -49.82 -33.74 -3.94
CA LEU A 886 -50.05 -32.48 -3.23
C LEU A 886 -50.56 -32.71 -1.80
N TYR A 887 -51.29 -33.79 -1.54
CA TYR A 887 -51.76 -34.18 -0.21
C TYR A 887 -50.64 -34.31 0.85
N GLN A 888 -49.40 -34.59 0.45
CA GLN A 888 -48.26 -34.70 1.39
C GLN A 888 -47.80 -33.34 1.94
N VAL A 889 -48.19 -32.26 1.26
CA VAL A 889 -47.84 -30.88 1.59
C VAL A 889 -48.80 -30.29 2.63
N PHE A 890 -50.04 -30.80 2.71
CA PHE A 890 -51.03 -30.34 3.66
C PHE A 890 -50.82 -30.98 5.04
N SER A 891 -50.98 -30.19 6.11
CA SER A 891 -51.15 -30.76 7.43
C SER A 891 -52.49 -31.52 7.54
N LYS A 892 -52.56 -32.48 8.48
CA LYS A 892 -53.81 -33.22 8.74
C LYS A 892 -54.98 -32.30 9.09
N GLU A 893 -54.71 -31.14 9.70
CA GLU A 893 -55.75 -30.18 10.05
C GLU A 893 -56.23 -29.37 8.83
N GLU A 894 -55.31 -28.95 7.97
CA GLU A 894 -55.64 -28.27 6.71
C GLU A 894 -56.45 -29.17 5.78
N LEU A 895 -56.07 -30.44 5.62
CA LEU A 895 -56.86 -31.43 4.86
C LEU A 895 -58.28 -31.55 5.42
N ARG A 896 -58.46 -31.60 6.74
CA ARG A 896 -59.80 -31.62 7.36
C ARG A 896 -60.58 -30.32 7.14
N LYS A 897 -59.89 -29.16 7.09
CA LYS A 897 -60.52 -27.87 6.77
C LYS A 897 -60.93 -27.81 5.30
N PHE A 898 -60.07 -28.30 4.41
CA PHE A 898 -60.31 -28.36 2.97
C PHE A 898 -61.51 -29.26 2.64
N LEU A 899 -61.56 -30.48 3.19
CA LEU A 899 -62.71 -31.38 3.04
C LEU A 899 -64.02 -30.79 3.57
N ARG A 900 -63.96 -29.98 4.66
CA ARG A 900 -65.14 -29.27 5.17
C ARG A 900 -65.66 -28.21 4.18
N LYS A 901 -64.75 -27.47 3.54
CA LYS A 901 -65.10 -26.49 2.50
C LYS A 901 -65.67 -27.16 1.25
N LEU A 902 -65.08 -28.28 0.81
CA LEU A 902 -65.62 -29.08 -0.30
C LEU A 902 -67.04 -29.57 -0.02
N ARG A 903 -67.30 -30.01 1.22
CA ARG A 903 -68.65 -30.38 1.67
C ARG A 903 -69.64 -29.22 1.55
N GLU A 904 -69.25 -27.99 1.85
CA GLU A 904 -70.12 -26.81 1.70
C GLU A 904 -70.52 -26.60 0.23
N SER A 905 -69.58 -26.77 -0.71
CA SER A 905 -69.87 -26.73 -2.15
C SER A 905 -70.77 -27.90 -2.60
N SER A 906 -70.57 -29.09 -2.06
CA SER A 906 -71.39 -30.29 -2.35
C SER A 906 -72.84 -30.13 -1.87
N LEU A 907 -73.06 -29.48 -0.72
CA LEU A 907 -74.41 -29.18 -0.23
C LEU A 907 -75.19 -28.26 -1.17
N LEU A 908 -74.55 -27.26 -1.77
CA LEU A 908 -75.19 -26.37 -2.74
C LEU A 908 -75.52 -27.06 -4.08
N LEU A 909 -74.80 -28.13 -4.44
CA LEU A 909 -75.15 -28.97 -5.59
C LEU A 909 -76.39 -29.82 -5.32
N LEU A 910 -76.51 -30.35 -4.10
CA LEU A 910 -77.70 -31.08 -3.66
C LEU A 910 -78.95 -30.19 -3.63
N ASP A 911 -78.81 -28.92 -3.22
CA ASP A 911 -79.89 -27.93 -3.28
C ASP A 911 -80.32 -27.60 -4.73
N LYS A 912 -79.49 -27.94 -5.74
CA LYS A 912 -79.75 -27.78 -7.18
C LYS A 912 -80.23 -29.08 -7.86
N ASP A 913 -80.69 -30.07 -7.08
CA ASP A 913 -81.16 -31.39 -7.55
C ASP A 913 -80.10 -32.23 -8.30
N LEU A 914 -78.81 -31.92 -8.10
CA LEU A 914 -77.69 -32.71 -8.60
C LEU A 914 -77.17 -33.65 -7.50
N ASP A 915 -76.44 -34.68 -7.87
CA ASP A 915 -75.77 -35.54 -6.91
C ASP A 915 -74.65 -34.76 -6.15
N PRO A 916 -74.06 -35.32 -5.07
CA PRO A 916 -73.01 -34.66 -4.32
C PRO A 916 -71.76 -34.26 -5.13
N LEU A 917 -71.60 -34.76 -6.36
CA LEU A 917 -70.49 -34.50 -7.28
C LEU A 917 -70.89 -33.61 -8.47
N GLY A 918 -72.16 -33.18 -8.54
CA GLY A 918 -72.69 -32.30 -9.58
C GLY A 918 -73.18 -33.00 -10.84
N TYR A 919 -73.41 -34.31 -10.81
CA TYR A 919 -74.01 -35.06 -11.91
C TYR A 919 -75.53 -35.12 -11.77
N GLU A 920 -76.24 -35.21 -12.88
CA GLU A 920 -77.70 -35.40 -12.87
C GLU A 920 -78.06 -36.73 -12.19
N ILE A 921 -78.94 -36.65 -11.21
CA ILE A 921 -79.44 -37.84 -10.50
C ILE A 921 -80.33 -38.61 -11.49
N GLN A 922 -79.83 -39.72 -12.05
CA GLN A 922 -80.64 -40.62 -12.85
C GLN A 922 -81.70 -41.27 -11.94
N SER A 923 -82.97 -40.96 -12.22
CA SER A 923 -84.16 -41.40 -11.47
C SER A 923 -84.40 -42.90 -11.53
#